data_AF-A0A6I9NTA5-F1
#
_entry.id   AF-A0A6I9NTA5-F1
#
_cell.length_a   1.000
_cell.length_b   1.000
_cell.length_c   1.000
_cell.angle_alpha   90.00
_cell.angle_beta   90.00
_cell.angle_gamma   90.00
#
_symmetry.space_group_name_H-M   'P 1'
#
loop_
_entity.id
_entity.type
_entity.pdbx_description
1 polymer ?
#
loop_
_entity_poly.entity_id
_entity_poly.type
_entity_poly.pdbx_seq_one_letter_code
_entity_poly.pdbx_strand_id
1 'polypeptide(L)'
;MGPRVVLLCSLFGVLLGQGIEQMSIEGCCKDGQSRGNDNEDCAALPLISESTTCRIVQEQCCVTVLEDNMCTTGINMAKDQGACDSLFTNTCEKKTTKMCCDCCLLGKATLEKGLPCDHTLSVGYQCGLVSRACCVHEAADNQTTPTQKTELPNKDETHENGDNSVLSDQCEGKCAHSCVGNHTCTCFKGYKLKPDGKSCEDINECLLGASNCRGGERCINTEGSFRCQREVSCGTGYELTDNNNCKDIDECETGIHNCGPEFECQNTQGSFRCSPKVKCGGGFIQDALGTCIDINECVSQTGPCHQGQICINTVGSYICQRNSVNCGRGYHLNEGGNRCVDIDECKDPDKVCTGHGCVNLIGSYRCECEAGYIFNSISRTCEDINECRHYPGRLCAHKCENALGSYKCSCTTGFKLSVDGRNCDDLNECDSNPCSQECANVYGSYQCYCRRGYQLSDIDGLTCEDIDECALPTGGHICSYRCHNTPGSFHCSCPVEGYTLSTNGRSCQDVDECVAGTHTCLVDQSCFNVQGEFKCLSFDCPSNYRRVGETRCERLLCNESDECLTMPLRITHYYLTFPTNIPVFTNIFRMGPSQTVAGDEIQIVITAGNEGGFFKTEQVPSGGVMSVAKLINKQQDFNLSLELRLRRYGTLSTYMAKVQVFVTQDEPRVPYNPLLE
;
A
#
# COMPACT_ATOMS: atom_id res chain seq x y z
N MET A 1 53.14 47.63 -38.23
CA MET A 1 53.40 46.30 -38.80
C MET A 1 52.06 45.63 -39.04
N GLY A 2 51.80 45.10 -40.24
CA GLY A 2 50.67 44.19 -40.51
C GLY A 2 51.10 42.72 -40.32
N PRO A 3 50.28 41.71 -40.65
CA PRO A 3 49.11 41.70 -41.56
C PRO A 3 47.75 41.55 -40.80
N ARG A 4 46.57 41.97 -41.30
CA ARG A 4 45.75 41.53 -42.47
C ARG A 4 45.38 40.03 -42.37
N VAL A 5 44.11 39.64 -42.27
CA VAL A 5 43.12 39.37 -43.35
C VAL A 5 41.83 38.90 -42.61
N VAL A 6 40.56 39.23 -42.93
CA VAL A 6 39.90 40.09 -43.94
C VAL A 6 38.54 40.60 -43.37
N LEU A 7 37.70 41.29 -44.16
CA LEU A 7 36.34 41.77 -43.80
C LEU A 7 35.35 41.49 -44.96
N LEU A 8 34.02 41.65 -44.73
CA LEU A 8 32.88 41.56 -45.71
C LEU A 8 32.36 40.12 -45.96
N CYS A 9 31.06 39.80 -46.14
CA CYS A 9 29.78 40.55 -46.36
C CYS A 9 28.63 39.85 -45.58
N SER A 10 27.76 40.51 -44.81
CA SER A 10 26.47 41.14 -45.18
C SER A 10 25.36 40.23 -45.80
N LEU A 11 24.24 40.10 -45.08
CA LEU A 11 22.84 39.91 -45.54
C LEU A 11 22.56 38.92 -46.71
N PHE A 12 22.07 37.72 -46.38
CA PHE A 12 20.75 37.19 -46.80
C PHE A 12 20.50 35.82 -46.14
N GLY A 13 19.30 35.56 -45.61
CA GLY A 13 19.03 34.30 -44.89
C GLY A 13 17.75 34.29 -44.04
N VAL A 14 16.64 34.78 -44.60
CA VAL A 14 15.31 34.63 -43.98
C VAL A 14 14.78 33.20 -44.28
N LEU A 15 14.05 32.61 -43.32
CA LEU A 15 13.36 31.32 -43.38
C LEU A 15 14.24 30.04 -43.41
N LEU A 16 14.61 29.58 -42.21
CA LEU A 16 14.28 28.20 -41.82
C LEU A 16 13.55 28.25 -40.48
N GLY A 17 12.23 28.18 -40.54
CA GLY A 17 11.44 27.84 -39.36
C GLY A 17 11.65 26.36 -39.07
N GLN A 18 12.56 26.03 -38.15
CA GLN A 18 12.44 24.76 -37.44
C GLN A 18 11.21 24.89 -36.54
N GLY A 19 10.12 24.25 -36.96
CA GLY A 19 9.04 23.97 -36.03
C GLY A 19 9.62 23.23 -34.84
N ILE A 20 9.09 23.52 -33.65
CA ILE A 20 9.40 22.73 -32.46
C ILE A 20 8.93 21.31 -32.77
N GLU A 21 9.86 20.40 -33.09
CA GLU A 21 9.54 18.98 -33.13
C GLU A 21 9.10 18.60 -31.72
N GLN A 22 7.79 18.42 -31.55
CA GLN A 22 7.25 17.80 -30.35
C GLN A 22 7.83 16.39 -30.30
N MET A 23 8.86 16.21 -29.45
CA MET A 23 9.46 14.90 -29.20
C MET A 23 8.36 13.89 -28.95
N SER A 24 8.37 12.81 -29.74
CA SER A 24 7.40 11.74 -29.58
C SER A 24 7.58 11.08 -28.20
N ILE A 25 6.50 10.53 -27.65
CA ILE A 25 6.51 9.79 -26.39
C ILE A 25 7.60 8.69 -26.41
N GLU A 26 7.78 8.04 -27.55
CA GLU A 26 8.82 7.01 -27.72
C GLU A 26 10.25 7.58 -27.79
N GLY A 27 10.44 8.80 -28.31
CA GLY A 27 11.71 9.53 -28.20
C GLY A 27 12.05 9.88 -26.75
N CYS A 28 11.06 10.31 -25.97
CA CYS A 28 11.23 10.59 -24.53
C CYS A 28 11.58 9.32 -23.73
N CYS A 29 10.94 8.19 -24.04
CA CYS A 29 11.26 6.91 -23.40
C CYS A 29 12.67 6.43 -23.76
N LYS A 30 13.11 6.59 -25.02
CA LYS A 30 14.47 6.21 -25.46
C LYS A 30 15.57 7.03 -24.78
N ASP A 31 15.37 8.33 -24.56
CA ASP A 31 16.29 9.13 -23.74
C ASP A 31 16.33 8.62 -22.29
N GLY A 32 15.17 8.39 -21.67
CA GLY A 32 15.08 7.78 -20.34
C GLY A 32 15.81 6.44 -20.22
N GLN A 33 15.63 5.54 -21.19
CA GLN A 33 16.32 4.25 -21.25
C GLN A 33 17.84 4.38 -21.39
N SER A 34 18.34 5.39 -22.11
CA SER A 34 19.79 5.65 -22.18
C SER A 34 20.33 6.02 -20.81
N ARG A 35 19.67 6.95 -20.12
CA ARG A 35 20.10 7.46 -18.80
C ARG A 35 20.05 6.40 -17.70
N GLY A 36 19.05 5.52 -17.76
CA GLY A 36 18.98 4.35 -16.89
C GLY A 36 20.11 3.33 -17.14
N ASN A 37 20.61 3.21 -18.38
CA ASN A 37 21.80 2.39 -18.67
C ASN A 37 23.11 3.07 -18.22
N ASP A 38 23.15 4.41 -18.24
CA ASP A 38 24.28 5.21 -17.76
C ASP A 38 24.32 5.34 -16.21
N ASN A 39 23.35 4.73 -15.50
CA ASN A 39 23.15 4.82 -14.05
C ASN A 39 22.97 6.26 -13.52
N GLU A 40 22.31 7.15 -14.28
CA GLU A 40 21.95 8.50 -13.83
C GLU A 40 20.77 8.47 -12.82
N ASP A 41 20.67 9.50 -11.96
CA ASP A 41 19.55 9.66 -11.03
C ASP A 41 18.27 10.10 -11.78
N CYS A 42 17.33 9.17 -11.96
CA CYS A 42 16.08 9.40 -12.68
C CYS A 42 15.18 10.50 -12.08
N ALA A 43 15.39 10.90 -10.82
CA ALA A 43 14.64 12.02 -10.21
C ALA A 43 15.20 13.41 -10.60
N ALA A 44 16.40 13.46 -11.19
CA ALA A 44 17.15 14.69 -11.48
C ALA A 44 17.46 14.87 -12.98
N LEU A 45 16.70 14.24 -13.87
CA LEU A 45 17.00 14.23 -15.31
C LEU A 45 16.89 15.61 -15.99
N PRO A 46 17.75 15.91 -16.98
CA PRO A 46 17.64 17.14 -17.77
C PRO A 46 16.32 17.19 -18.56
N LEU A 47 15.70 18.38 -18.58
CA LEU A 47 14.49 18.63 -19.37
C LEU A 47 14.80 18.63 -20.87
N ILE A 48 14.45 17.54 -21.55
CA ILE A 48 14.54 17.40 -23.02
C ILE A 48 13.33 17.99 -23.75
N SER A 49 12.23 18.24 -23.04
CA SER A 49 10.99 18.77 -23.59
C SER A 49 10.17 19.51 -22.54
N GLU A 50 9.48 20.58 -22.94
CA GLU A 50 8.48 21.30 -22.13
C GLU A 50 7.21 20.47 -21.85
N SER A 51 7.04 19.32 -22.50
CA SER A 51 5.90 18.44 -22.31
C SER A 51 5.99 17.68 -20.97
N THR A 52 5.04 17.92 -20.08
CA THR A 52 4.91 17.17 -18.81
C THR A 52 4.77 15.66 -19.05
N THR A 53 4.09 15.26 -20.13
CA THR A 53 3.97 13.85 -20.54
C THR A 53 5.32 13.25 -20.94
N CYS A 54 6.16 14.02 -21.64
CA CYS A 54 7.51 13.57 -22.01
C CYS A 54 8.37 13.33 -20.77
N ARG A 55 8.34 14.26 -19.80
CA ARG A 55 9.07 14.13 -18.53
C ARG A 55 8.67 12.88 -17.74
N ILE A 56 7.36 12.62 -17.58
CA ILE A 56 6.86 11.43 -16.87
C ILE A 56 7.32 10.14 -17.54
N VAL A 57 7.31 10.09 -18.87
CA VAL A 57 7.73 8.92 -19.66
C VAL A 57 9.24 8.72 -19.61
N GLN A 58 10.02 9.80 -19.68
CA GLN A 58 11.49 9.81 -19.56
C GLN A 58 11.92 9.28 -18.18
N GLU A 59 11.35 9.83 -17.11
CA GLU A 59 11.58 9.40 -15.72
C GLU A 59 11.23 7.93 -15.51
N GLN A 60 10.04 7.48 -15.94
CA GLN A 60 9.61 6.10 -15.71
C GLN A 60 10.38 5.08 -16.58
N CYS A 61 10.74 5.43 -17.82
CA CYS A 61 11.58 4.57 -18.65
C CYS A 61 13.03 4.48 -18.11
N CYS A 62 13.53 5.51 -17.43
CA CYS A 62 14.81 5.49 -16.72
C CYS A 62 14.76 4.56 -15.49
N VAL A 63 13.75 4.72 -14.62
CA VAL A 63 13.58 3.89 -13.41
C VAL A 63 13.45 2.41 -13.77
N THR A 64 12.67 2.08 -14.82
CA THR A 64 12.49 0.69 -15.27
C THR A 64 13.83 0.02 -15.64
N VAL A 65 14.73 0.73 -16.34
CA VAL A 65 16.05 0.18 -16.73
C VAL A 65 16.97 0.02 -15.51
N LEU A 66 16.92 0.95 -14.54
CA LEU A 66 17.64 0.78 -13.27
C LEU A 66 17.15 -0.46 -12.51
N GLU A 67 15.84 -0.67 -12.39
CA GLU A 67 15.27 -1.84 -11.71
C GLU A 67 15.68 -3.16 -12.39
N ASP A 68 15.66 -3.23 -13.73
CA ASP A 68 16.11 -4.40 -14.49
C ASP A 68 17.61 -4.68 -14.31
N ASN A 69 18.46 -3.64 -14.33
CA ASN A 69 19.90 -3.76 -14.09
C ASN A 69 20.19 -4.22 -12.64
N MET A 70 19.47 -3.67 -11.66
CA MET A 70 19.57 -4.06 -10.26
C MET A 70 19.06 -5.49 -9.99
N CYS A 71 18.01 -5.92 -10.68
CA CYS A 71 17.46 -7.27 -10.61
C CYS A 71 18.41 -8.30 -11.26
N THR A 72 18.94 -7.97 -12.44
CA THR A 72 19.95 -8.78 -13.16
C THR A 72 21.21 -8.97 -12.32
N THR A 73 21.66 -7.92 -11.62
CA THR A 73 22.76 -8.00 -10.66
C THR A 73 22.45 -9.00 -9.52
N GLY A 74 21.24 -8.96 -8.97
CA GLY A 74 20.80 -9.91 -7.93
C GLY A 74 20.73 -11.35 -8.42
N ILE A 75 20.25 -11.58 -9.63
CA ILE A 75 20.22 -12.89 -10.30
C ILE A 75 21.64 -13.43 -10.47
N ASN A 76 22.58 -12.60 -10.94
CA ASN A 76 23.97 -13.02 -11.12
C ASN A 76 24.66 -13.32 -9.78
N MET A 77 24.38 -12.55 -8.72
CA MET A 77 24.85 -12.88 -7.37
C MET A 77 24.34 -14.25 -6.89
N ALA A 78 23.07 -14.56 -7.09
CA ALA A 78 22.50 -15.88 -6.76
C ALA A 78 23.05 -17.01 -7.66
N LYS A 79 23.42 -16.70 -8.92
CA LYS A 79 24.09 -17.64 -9.82
C LYS A 79 25.52 -17.97 -9.36
N ASP A 80 26.32 -16.94 -9.10
CA ASP A 80 27.78 -17.05 -8.95
C ASP A 80 28.25 -17.23 -7.49
N GLN A 81 27.55 -16.62 -6.52
CA GLN A 81 27.96 -16.60 -5.10
C GLN A 81 27.14 -17.55 -4.22
N GLY A 82 25.95 -17.98 -4.68
CA GLY A 82 25.08 -18.92 -3.95
C GLY A 82 24.45 -18.37 -2.66
N ALA A 83 24.67 -17.10 -2.32
CA ALA A 83 24.14 -16.42 -1.14
C ALA A 83 23.89 -14.93 -1.41
N CYS A 84 22.92 -14.35 -0.72
CA CYS A 84 22.44 -12.97 -0.95
C CYS A 84 22.80 -11.98 0.18
N ASP A 85 23.59 -12.42 1.17
CA ASP A 85 23.85 -11.66 2.42
C ASP A 85 25.03 -10.68 2.35
N SER A 86 25.70 -10.51 1.21
CA SER A 86 26.85 -9.59 1.08
C SER A 86 26.48 -8.09 0.97
N LEU A 87 25.18 -7.74 0.99
CA LEU A 87 24.67 -6.38 0.80
C LEU A 87 24.17 -5.71 2.10
N PHE A 88 25.03 -5.60 3.11
CA PHE A 88 24.75 -4.81 4.32
C PHE A 88 25.08 -3.32 4.14
N THR A 89 24.15 -2.57 3.54
CA THR A 89 23.98 -1.11 3.78
C THR A 89 22.52 -0.76 3.52
N ASN A 90 21.83 -0.25 4.54
CA ASN A 90 20.37 -0.12 4.54
C ASN A 90 19.92 1.21 3.90
N THR A 91 20.07 1.34 2.57
CA THR A 91 19.42 2.39 1.76
C THR A 91 18.26 1.81 0.96
N CYS A 92 17.26 2.64 0.66
CA CYS A 92 16.00 2.22 0.05
C CYS A 92 16.15 1.59 -1.35
N GLU A 93 17.29 1.83 -2.02
CA GLU A 93 17.56 1.40 -3.40
C GLU A 93 17.81 -0.12 -3.51
N LYS A 94 18.49 -0.76 -2.55
CA LYS A 94 19.01 -2.14 -2.71
C LYS A 94 17.97 -3.26 -2.54
N LYS A 95 16.69 -2.90 -2.39
CA LYS A 95 15.58 -3.83 -2.15
C LYS A 95 15.33 -4.76 -3.34
N THR A 96 15.38 -4.23 -4.56
CA THR A 96 15.14 -4.99 -5.81
C THR A 96 16.23 -6.03 -6.08
N THR A 97 17.51 -5.65 -5.89
CA THR A 97 18.64 -6.59 -6.01
C THR A 97 18.52 -7.75 -5.01
N LYS A 98 18.21 -7.48 -3.74
CA LYS A 98 18.04 -8.54 -2.74
C LYS A 98 16.86 -9.45 -3.08
N MET A 99 15.71 -8.89 -3.43
CA MET A 99 14.53 -9.65 -3.87
C MET A 99 14.88 -10.59 -5.03
N CYS A 100 15.47 -10.09 -6.11
CA CYS A 100 15.79 -10.92 -7.27
C CYS A 100 16.84 -11.99 -6.97
N CYS A 101 17.79 -11.72 -6.06
CA CYS A 101 18.73 -12.73 -5.56
C CYS A 101 18.02 -13.84 -4.78
N ASP A 102 17.21 -13.49 -3.77
CA ASP A 102 16.48 -14.45 -2.93
C ASP A 102 15.51 -15.32 -3.76
N CYS A 103 14.82 -14.71 -4.74
CA CYS A 103 13.92 -15.39 -5.68
C CYS A 103 14.66 -16.33 -6.65
N CYS A 104 15.85 -15.95 -7.10
CA CYS A 104 16.68 -16.80 -7.95
C CYS A 104 17.21 -18.03 -7.18
N LEU A 105 17.63 -17.85 -5.91
CA LEU A 105 17.99 -18.97 -5.02
C LEU A 105 16.79 -19.90 -4.76
N LEU A 106 15.58 -19.37 -4.62
CA LEU A 106 14.37 -20.20 -4.51
C LEU A 106 14.17 -21.08 -5.75
N GLY A 107 14.41 -20.54 -6.96
CA GLY A 107 14.37 -21.28 -8.22
C GLY A 107 15.40 -22.42 -8.29
N LYS A 108 16.65 -22.16 -7.86
CA LYS A 108 17.69 -23.20 -7.71
C LYS A 108 17.28 -24.27 -6.70
N ALA A 109 16.78 -23.88 -5.53
CA ALA A 109 16.35 -24.82 -4.49
C ALA A 109 15.14 -25.68 -4.89
N THR A 110 14.27 -25.21 -5.81
CA THR A 110 13.23 -26.06 -6.41
C THR A 110 13.80 -27.09 -7.38
N LEU A 111 14.83 -26.74 -8.16
CA LEU A 111 15.54 -27.65 -9.06
C LEU A 111 16.28 -28.75 -8.28
N GLU A 112 17.01 -28.39 -7.21
CA GLU A 112 17.71 -29.34 -6.32
C GLU A 112 16.76 -30.35 -5.67
N LYS A 113 15.49 -29.97 -5.43
CA LYS A 113 14.45 -30.83 -4.87
C LYS A 113 13.66 -31.62 -5.93
N GLY A 114 14.03 -31.51 -7.21
CA GLY A 114 13.38 -32.22 -8.32
C GLY A 114 11.93 -31.78 -8.57
N LEU A 115 11.56 -30.57 -8.16
CA LEU A 115 10.22 -30.01 -8.40
C LEU A 115 10.16 -29.34 -9.78
N PRO A 116 9.00 -29.38 -10.48
CA PRO A 116 8.85 -28.69 -11.76
C PRO A 116 8.95 -27.17 -11.59
N CYS A 117 9.66 -26.50 -12.49
CA CYS A 117 9.86 -25.04 -12.51
C CYS A 117 8.57 -24.20 -12.71
N ASP A 118 7.42 -24.85 -12.88
CA ASP A 118 6.10 -24.24 -13.06
C ASP A 118 5.19 -24.45 -11.84
N HIS A 119 5.78 -24.46 -10.64
CA HIS A 119 5.04 -24.59 -9.38
C HIS A 119 4.40 -23.25 -8.97
N THR A 120 3.09 -23.23 -8.75
CA THR A 120 2.31 -22.05 -8.34
C THR A 120 2.49 -21.71 -6.85
N LEU A 121 3.68 -21.21 -6.49
CA LEU A 121 3.88 -20.57 -5.18
C LEU A 121 3.25 -19.17 -5.15
N SER A 122 2.54 -18.83 -4.07
CA SER A 122 2.04 -17.47 -3.80
C SER A 122 3.15 -16.52 -3.31
N VAL A 123 4.19 -16.37 -4.13
CA VAL A 123 5.21 -15.32 -3.99
C VAL A 123 5.00 -14.33 -5.14
N GLY A 124 5.18 -13.03 -4.88
CA GLY A 124 4.71 -11.96 -5.78
C GLY A 124 5.19 -12.09 -7.23
N TYR A 125 4.38 -11.60 -8.19
CA TYR A 125 4.52 -11.82 -9.64
C TYR A 125 5.97 -11.73 -10.18
N GLN A 126 6.70 -10.66 -9.85
CA GLN A 126 8.11 -10.49 -10.28
C GLN A 126 9.03 -11.58 -9.72
N CYS A 127 8.87 -11.99 -8.46
CA CYS A 127 9.65 -13.06 -7.85
C CYS A 127 9.41 -14.42 -8.54
N GLY A 128 8.16 -14.69 -8.94
CA GLY A 128 7.80 -15.92 -9.68
C GLY A 128 8.41 -16.00 -11.08
N LEU A 129 8.59 -14.86 -11.76
CA LEU A 129 9.32 -14.80 -13.03
C LEU A 129 10.82 -15.08 -12.83
N VAL A 130 11.44 -14.45 -11.82
CA VAL A 130 12.87 -14.61 -11.52
C VAL A 130 13.20 -16.04 -11.07
N SER A 131 12.38 -16.65 -10.21
CA SER A 131 12.60 -18.04 -9.77
C SER A 131 12.48 -19.03 -10.92
N ARG A 132 11.50 -18.85 -11.82
CA ARG A 132 11.37 -19.66 -13.04
C ARG A 132 12.58 -19.48 -13.96
N ALA A 133 13.05 -18.25 -14.20
CA ALA A 133 14.22 -17.98 -15.04
C ALA A 133 15.50 -18.65 -14.49
N CYS A 134 15.68 -18.68 -13.17
CA CYS A 134 16.83 -19.35 -12.53
C CYS A 134 16.71 -20.88 -12.41
N CYS A 135 15.52 -21.45 -12.65
CA CYS A 135 15.30 -22.90 -12.59
C CYS A 135 15.67 -23.63 -13.90
N VAL A 136 15.93 -22.92 -15.00
CA VAL A 136 15.87 -23.49 -16.38
C VAL A 136 17.24 -23.82 -17.03
N HIS A 137 18.40 -23.37 -16.52
CA HIS A 137 19.68 -23.65 -17.21
C HIS A 137 20.92 -23.93 -16.34
N GLU A 138 21.45 -25.15 -16.50
CA GLU A 138 22.87 -25.40 -16.79
C GLU A 138 22.99 -26.09 -18.17
N ALA A 139 23.25 -25.30 -19.22
CA ALA A 139 23.79 -25.79 -20.50
C ALA A 139 24.48 -24.60 -21.17
N ALA A 140 25.80 -24.67 -21.30
CA ALA A 140 26.65 -23.49 -21.53
C ALA A 140 26.83 -23.11 -23.02
N ASP A 141 27.22 -21.84 -23.21
CA ASP A 141 27.74 -21.27 -24.45
C ASP A 141 28.82 -22.13 -25.14
N ASN A 142 28.88 -22.03 -26.47
CA ASN A 142 30.17 -22.09 -27.18
C ASN A 142 30.14 -21.33 -28.52
N GLN A 143 30.92 -20.24 -28.56
CA GLN A 143 31.65 -19.69 -29.72
C GLN A 143 30.90 -18.90 -30.82
N THR A 144 30.97 -17.57 -30.67
CA THR A 144 31.46 -16.57 -31.66
C THR A 144 31.02 -16.63 -33.14
N THR A 145 30.32 -15.54 -33.50
CA THR A 145 30.17 -14.81 -34.79
C THR A 145 31.36 -14.82 -35.79
N PRO A 146 31.23 -14.29 -37.04
CA PRO A 146 30.03 -14.06 -37.92
C PRO A 146 30.25 -14.38 -39.44
N THR A 147 29.19 -14.56 -40.26
CA THR A 147 29.26 -14.24 -41.73
C THR A 147 27.92 -14.09 -42.48
N GLN A 148 27.98 -13.36 -43.61
CA GLN A 148 26.93 -13.16 -44.63
C GLN A 148 27.22 -13.96 -45.93
N LYS A 149 26.16 -14.34 -46.69
CA LYS A 149 26.09 -14.55 -48.17
C LYS A 149 27.06 -15.62 -48.77
N THR A 150 26.87 -16.23 -49.96
CA THR A 150 26.29 -15.74 -51.23
C THR A 150 25.89 -16.91 -52.17
N GLU A 151 24.68 -16.83 -52.76
CA GLU A 151 24.22 -17.22 -54.12
C GLU A 151 24.48 -18.59 -54.84
N LEU A 152 23.35 -19.15 -55.36
CA LEU A 152 23.08 -19.71 -56.72
C LEU A 152 23.82 -21.00 -57.20
N PRO A 153 23.29 -21.76 -58.21
CA PRO A 153 22.06 -21.58 -59.01
C PRO A 153 21.11 -22.81 -59.16
N ASN A 154 19.91 -22.50 -59.66
CA ASN A 154 18.89 -23.31 -60.37
C ASN A 154 19.23 -24.74 -60.87
N LYS A 155 18.25 -25.64 -60.77
CA LYS A 155 17.55 -26.14 -61.97
C LYS A 155 16.11 -26.61 -61.70
N ASP A 156 15.35 -26.70 -62.78
CA ASP A 156 13.89 -26.70 -62.87
C ASP A 156 13.35 -28.04 -63.41
N GLU A 157 12.01 -28.22 -63.38
CA GLU A 157 11.22 -29.22 -64.15
C GLU A 157 11.42 -30.74 -63.82
N THR A 158 10.49 -31.68 -64.02
CA THR A 158 9.01 -31.73 -64.31
C THR A 158 8.52 -33.21 -64.18
N HIS A 159 7.19 -33.46 -64.18
CA HIS A 159 6.51 -34.73 -64.57
C HIS A 159 6.80 -36.01 -63.72
N GLU A 160 5.95 -37.04 -63.59
CA GLU A 160 4.50 -37.22 -63.74
C GLU A 160 4.06 -38.52 -63.01
N ASN A 161 2.75 -38.75 -62.89
CA ASN A 161 2.02 -40.04 -62.85
C ASN A 161 2.76 -41.36 -62.47
N GLY A 162 2.13 -42.14 -61.57
CA GLY A 162 1.87 -43.57 -61.90
C GLY A 162 2.13 -44.66 -60.85
N ASP A 163 1.01 -45.22 -60.38
CA ASP A 163 0.75 -46.67 -60.29
C ASP A 163 1.17 -47.49 -59.05
N ASN A 164 0.49 -48.65 -58.94
CA ASN A 164 0.20 -49.45 -57.75
C ASN A 164 1.36 -50.32 -57.24
N SER A 165 1.31 -50.69 -55.95
CA SER A 165 1.33 -52.12 -55.56
C SER A 165 0.92 -52.35 -54.10
N VAL A 166 0.07 -53.36 -53.87
CA VAL A 166 -0.23 -53.93 -52.55
C VAL A 166 0.78 -55.01 -52.23
N LEU A 167 1.38 -54.99 -51.03
CA LEU A 167 2.27 -56.07 -50.55
C LEU A 167 2.16 -56.29 -49.03
N SER A 168 1.46 -57.37 -48.68
CA SER A 168 1.49 -58.17 -47.43
C SER A 168 1.26 -57.54 -46.04
N ASP A 169 0.29 -58.13 -45.34
CA ASP A 169 0.14 -58.16 -43.88
C ASP A 169 1.45 -58.39 -43.09
N GLN A 170 1.60 -57.68 -41.96
CA GLN A 170 2.23 -58.22 -40.74
C GLN A 170 1.95 -57.45 -39.43
N CYS A 171 0.84 -56.70 -39.35
CA CYS A 171 0.41 -56.00 -38.14
C CYS A 171 -1.13 -56.07 -38.04
N GLU A 172 -1.67 -56.76 -37.01
CA GLU A 172 -3.12 -56.96 -36.78
C GLU A 172 -3.87 -55.67 -36.37
N GLY A 173 -3.79 -54.59 -37.15
CA GLY A 173 -4.48 -53.32 -36.87
C GLY A 173 -4.02 -52.56 -35.61
N LYS A 174 -2.84 -52.87 -35.08
CA LYS A 174 -2.33 -52.36 -33.77
C LYS A 174 -1.48 -51.08 -33.84
N CYS A 175 -1.33 -50.47 -35.02
CA CYS A 175 -0.60 -49.22 -35.25
C CYS A 175 -1.55 -48.16 -35.84
N ALA A 176 -1.40 -46.90 -35.44
CA ALA A 176 -2.31 -45.84 -35.91
C ALA A 176 -2.13 -45.44 -37.40
N HIS A 177 -0.89 -45.43 -37.92
CA HIS A 177 -0.59 -44.93 -39.26
C HIS A 177 0.06 -45.98 -40.17
N SER A 178 1.31 -46.39 -39.93
CA SER A 178 1.99 -47.42 -40.73
C SER A 178 2.79 -48.37 -39.86
N CYS A 179 2.97 -49.61 -40.33
CA CYS A 179 3.76 -50.64 -39.69
C CYS A 179 4.89 -51.06 -40.64
N VAL A 180 6.14 -50.85 -40.21
CA VAL A 180 7.33 -51.33 -40.93
C VAL A 180 7.84 -52.55 -40.17
N GLY A 181 8.20 -53.60 -40.92
CA GLY A 181 8.35 -54.97 -40.42
C GLY A 181 9.11 -55.11 -39.10
N ASN A 182 8.62 -56.06 -38.27
CA ASN A 182 9.01 -56.32 -36.87
C ASN A 182 8.29 -55.49 -35.78
N HIS A 183 6.96 -55.36 -35.91
CA HIS A 183 6.04 -54.77 -34.91
C HIS A 183 6.27 -53.30 -34.51
N THR A 184 7.16 -52.59 -35.18
CA THR A 184 7.40 -51.15 -34.95
C THR A 184 6.45 -50.29 -35.76
N CYS A 185 5.60 -49.54 -35.05
CA CYS A 185 4.72 -48.55 -35.66
C CYS A 185 5.48 -47.28 -36.05
N THR A 186 5.17 -46.73 -37.21
CA THR A 186 5.70 -45.46 -37.71
C THR A 186 4.55 -44.51 -38.05
N CYS A 187 4.82 -43.21 -37.96
CA CYS A 187 3.86 -42.16 -38.24
C CYS A 187 4.09 -41.56 -39.62
N PHE A 188 3.02 -41.14 -40.29
CA PHE A 188 3.14 -40.34 -41.50
C PHE A 188 3.85 -39.00 -41.21
N LYS A 189 4.46 -38.41 -42.23
CA LYS A 189 5.12 -37.10 -42.14
C LYS A 189 4.12 -36.05 -41.63
N GLY A 190 4.53 -35.23 -40.67
CA GLY A 190 3.65 -34.33 -39.91
C GLY A 190 3.20 -34.87 -38.55
N TYR A 191 3.48 -36.14 -38.24
CA TYR A 191 3.13 -36.77 -36.96
C TYR A 191 4.33 -37.42 -36.28
N LYS A 192 4.35 -37.43 -34.95
CA LYS A 192 5.35 -38.11 -34.10
C LYS A 192 4.71 -39.24 -33.30
N LEU A 193 5.50 -40.27 -33.00
CA LEU A 193 5.03 -41.43 -32.24
C LEU A 193 4.99 -41.09 -30.74
N LYS A 194 3.89 -41.45 -30.07
CA LYS A 194 3.76 -41.30 -28.61
C LYS A 194 4.66 -42.30 -27.87
N PRO A 195 4.94 -42.08 -26.56
CA PRO A 195 5.70 -43.02 -25.73
C PRO A 195 5.09 -44.43 -25.60
N ASP A 196 3.82 -44.59 -26.00
CA ASP A 196 3.13 -45.89 -26.08
C ASP A 196 3.61 -46.79 -27.25
N GLY A 197 4.41 -46.24 -28.17
CA GLY A 197 5.00 -46.94 -29.31
C GLY A 197 4.02 -47.35 -30.41
N LYS A 198 2.76 -46.87 -30.38
CA LYS A 198 1.68 -47.33 -31.28
C LYS A 198 0.79 -46.22 -31.83
N SER A 199 0.57 -45.16 -31.04
CA SER A 199 -0.27 -44.03 -31.41
C SER A 199 0.58 -42.88 -31.96
N CYS A 200 0.06 -42.20 -32.96
CA CYS A 200 0.69 -40.99 -33.50
C CYS A 200 -0.02 -39.75 -32.93
N GLU A 201 0.76 -38.71 -32.62
CA GLU A 201 0.23 -37.37 -32.38
C GLU A 201 0.77 -36.39 -33.42
N ASP A 202 -0.06 -35.43 -33.74
CA ASP A 202 0.23 -34.34 -34.64
C ASP A 202 1.42 -33.48 -34.14
N ILE A 203 2.29 -33.06 -35.06
CA ILE A 203 3.43 -32.18 -34.76
C ILE A 203 2.96 -30.75 -34.99
N ASN A 204 2.67 -30.01 -33.92
CA ASN A 204 2.24 -28.63 -34.04
C ASN A 204 3.37 -27.71 -34.52
N GLU A 205 3.48 -27.47 -35.82
CA GLU A 205 4.60 -26.71 -36.39
C GLU A 205 4.52 -25.20 -36.08
N CYS A 206 3.32 -24.69 -35.74
CA CYS A 206 3.15 -23.31 -35.28
C CYS A 206 3.81 -23.06 -33.91
N LEU A 207 3.84 -24.06 -33.01
CA LEU A 207 4.51 -23.95 -31.71
C LEU A 207 6.02 -24.20 -31.79
N LEU A 208 6.47 -24.98 -32.77
CA LEU A 208 7.89 -25.32 -32.97
C LEU A 208 8.65 -24.29 -33.81
N GLY A 209 7.99 -23.23 -34.30
CA GLY A 209 8.62 -22.18 -35.10
C GLY A 209 9.05 -22.62 -36.51
N ALA A 210 8.64 -23.81 -36.94
CA ALA A 210 8.94 -24.39 -38.26
C ALA A 210 7.88 -24.04 -39.33
N SER A 211 6.94 -23.14 -39.00
CA SER A 211 5.87 -22.72 -39.89
C SER A 211 6.34 -21.65 -40.88
N ASN A 212 6.38 -22.00 -42.17
CA ASN A 212 6.85 -21.14 -43.28
C ASN A 212 5.86 -20.01 -43.68
N CYS A 213 5.14 -19.43 -42.72
CA CYS A 213 4.18 -18.35 -42.97
C CYS A 213 4.87 -17.03 -43.28
N ARG A 214 4.31 -16.21 -44.17
CA ARG A 214 4.86 -14.89 -44.49
C ARG A 214 4.54 -13.88 -43.37
N GLY A 215 5.34 -12.84 -43.25
CA GLY A 215 5.08 -11.76 -42.28
C GLY A 215 3.72 -11.11 -42.53
N GLY A 216 2.82 -11.17 -41.54
CA GLY A 216 1.42 -10.75 -41.66
C GLY A 216 0.40 -11.90 -41.79
N GLU A 217 0.85 -13.16 -41.70
CA GLU A 217 -0.01 -14.35 -41.68
C GLU A 217 0.07 -15.07 -40.33
N ARG A 218 -1.08 -15.43 -39.77
CA ARG A 218 -1.20 -16.23 -38.55
C ARG A 218 -1.14 -17.71 -38.88
N CYS A 219 -0.25 -18.44 -38.22
CA CYS A 219 -0.19 -19.89 -38.31
C CYS A 219 -1.37 -20.54 -37.57
N ILE A 220 -2.07 -21.46 -38.23
CA ILE A 220 -3.11 -22.31 -37.64
C ILE A 220 -2.70 -23.76 -37.86
N ASN A 221 -2.54 -24.49 -36.77
CA ASN A 221 -2.18 -25.89 -36.82
C ASN A 221 -3.38 -26.74 -37.28
N THR A 222 -3.16 -27.71 -38.17
CA THR A 222 -4.16 -28.67 -38.64
C THR A 222 -3.62 -30.10 -38.50
N GLU A 223 -4.47 -31.11 -38.61
CA GLU A 223 -4.04 -32.50 -38.33
C GLU A 223 -3.07 -33.01 -39.41
N GLY A 224 -1.77 -33.06 -39.08
CA GLY A 224 -0.67 -33.53 -39.92
C GLY A 224 0.07 -32.45 -40.71
N SER A 225 -0.25 -31.17 -40.51
CA SER A 225 0.38 -30.02 -41.16
C SER A 225 -0.17 -28.71 -40.57
N PHE A 226 0.57 -27.62 -40.66
CA PHE A 226 0.05 -26.26 -40.45
C PHE A 226 -0.53 -25.64 -41.74
N ARG A 227 -1.34 -24.58 -41.59
CA ARG A 227 -1.70 -23.63 -42.65
C ARG A 227 -1.57 -22.18 -42.18
N CYS A 228 -1.23 -21.28 -43.11
CA CYS A 228 -1.04 -19.86 -42.84
C CYS A 228 -2.29 -19.09 -43.29
N GLN A 229 -2.93 -18.35 -42.38
CA GLN A 229 -4.09 -17.52 -42.68
C GLN A 229 -3.74 -16.04 -42.51
N ARG A 230 -3.93 -15.24 -43.55
CA ARG A 230 -3.66 -13.81 -43.53
C ARG A 230 -4.66 -13.07 -42.63
N GLU A 231 -4.18 -12.23 -41.71
CA GLU A 231 -5.06 -11.48 -40.78
C GLU A 231 -5.69 -10.23 -41.42
N VAL A 232 -5.15 -9.77 -42.56
CA VAL A 232 -5.67 -8.61 -43.29
C VAL A 232 -6.53 -9.07 -44.46
N SER A 233 -7.84 -8.82 -44.38
CA SER A 233 -8.78 -9.04 -45.47
C SER A 233 -8.40 -8.24 -46.72
N CYS A 234 -8.80 -8.73 -47.90
CA CYS A 234 -8.90 -7.86 -49.06
C CYS A 234 -9.79 -6.66 -48.72
N GLY A 235 -9.41 -5.46 -49.16
CA GLY A 235 -10.18 -4.24 -48.86
C GLY A 235 -11.61 -4.32 -49.38
N THR A 236 -12.50 -3.48 -48.85
CA THR A 236 -13.90 -3.36 -49.31
C THR A 236 -13.95 -3.25 -50.83
N GLY A 237 -14.74 -4.11 -51.48
CA GLY A 237 -14.85 -4.22 -52.95
C GLY A 237 -14.10 -5.41 -53.58
N TYR A 238 -13.33 -6.18 -52.80
CA TYR A 238 -12.57 -7.34 -53.29
C TYR A 238 -12.87 -8.63 -52.51
N GLU A 239 -13.08 -9.73 -53.23
CA GLU A 239 -13.21 -11.08 -52.67
C GLU A 239 -11.84 -11.78 -52.59
N LEU A 240 -11.60 -12.50 -51.50
CA LEU A 240 -10.39 -13.31 -51.34
C LEU A 240 -10.60 -14.67 -52.02
N THR A 241 -9.88 -14.92 -53.11
CA THR A 241 -9.86 -16.23 -53.77
C THR A 241 -9.02 -17.24 -52.99
N ASP A 242 -9.28 -18.54 -53.16
CA ASP A 242 -8.61 -19.64 -52.43
C ASP A 242 -7.08 -19.63 -52.55
N ASN A 243 -6.53 -18.96 -53.58
CA ASN A 243 -5.09 -18.79 -53.81
C ASN A 243 -4.50 -17.53 -53.12
N ASN A 244 -5.15 -17.00 -52.08
CA ASN A 244 -4.76 -15.77 -51.34
C ASN A 244 -4.66 -14.49 -52.19
N ASN A 245 -5.28 -14.46 -53.38
CA ASN A 245 -5.33 -13.28 -54.25
C ASN A 245 -6.68 -12.56 -54.13
N CYS A 246 -6.65 -11.23 -54.05
CA CYS A 246 -7.84 -10.39 -54.06
C CYS A 246 -8.35 -10.21 -55.49
N LYS A 247 -9.55 -10.70 -55.77
CA LYS A 247 -10.26 -10.47 -57.03
C LYS A 247 -11.32 -9.38 -56.82
N ASP A 248 -11.48 -8.53 -57.82
CA ASP A 248 -12.51 -7.51 -57.86
C ASP A 248 -13.93 -8.12 -57.86
N ILE A 249 -14.86 -7.55 -57.09
CA ILE A 249 -16.27 -7.98 -57.06
C ILE A 249 -17.03 -7.12 -58.06
N ASP A 250 -17.52 -7.71 -59.16
CA ASP A 250 -18.36 -6.97 -60.10
C ASP A 250 -19.77 -6.76 -59.52
N GLU A 251 -20.00 -5.60 -58.88
CA GLU A 251 -21.29 -5.32 -58.25
C GLU A 251 -22.40 -5.04 -59.27
N CYS A 252 -22.06 -4.77 -60.53
CA CYS A 252 -23.00 -4.59 -61.63
C CYS A 252 -23.53 -5.93 -62.15
N GLU A 253 -22.66 -6.93 -62.35
CA GLU A 253 -23.06 -8.28 -62.78
C GLU A 253 -23.76 -9.06 -61.66
N THR A 254 -23.33 -8.89 -60.41
CA THR A 254 -23.93 -9.55 -59.24
C THR A 254 -25.21 -8.89 -58.73
N GLY A 255 -25.57 -7.71 -59.27
CA GLY A 255 -26.84 -7.02 -58.95
C GLY A 255 -26.92 -6.41 -57.54
N ILE A 256 -25.78 -6.27 -56.85
CA ILE A 256 -25.69 -5.68 -55.50
C ILE A 256 -25.41 -4.16 -55.52
N HIS A 257 -25.29 -3.57 -56.71
CA HIS A 257 -25.18 -2.13 -56.90
C HIS A 257 -26.46 -1.37 -56.49
N ASN A 258 -26.32 -0.14 -55.99
CA ASN A 258 -27.44 0.70 -55.56
C ASN A 258 -27.82 1.82 -56.56
N CYS A 259 -27.35 1.73 -57.82
CA CYS A 259 -27.71 2.68 -58.88
C CYS A 259 -29.22 2.79 -59.09
N GLY A 260 -29.76 4.01 -59.07
CA GLY A 260 -31.17 4.28 -59.38
C GLY A 260 -31.54 3.99 -60.86
N PRO A 261 -32.84 3.88 -61.19
CA PRO A 261 -33.30 3.44 -62.52
C PRO A 261 -32.86 4.35 -63.69
N GLU A 262 -32.61 5.63 -63.44
CA GLU A 262 -32.12 6.60 -64.43
C GLU A 262 -30.61 6.47 -64.75
N PHE A 263 -29.91 5.59 -64.03
CA PHE A 263 -28.48 5.36 -64.14
C PHE A 263 -28.16 3.99 -64.74
N GLU A 264 -26.98 3.89 -65.33
CA GLU A 264 -26.35 2.68 -65.83
C GLU A 264 -25.14 2.36 -64.95
N CYS A 265 -25.05 1.11 -64.47
CA CYS A 265 -23.95 0.65 -63.63
C CYS A 265 -22.73 0.33 -64.50
N GLN A 266 -21.56 0.84 -64.12
CA GLN A 266 -20.28 0.50 -64.73
C GLN A 266 -19.32 0.04 -63.63
N ASN A 267 -18.88 -1.21 -63.69
CA ASN A 267 -17.90 -1.73 -62.73
C ASN A 267 -16.53 -1.03 -62.89
N THR A 268 -15.83 -0.79 -61.78
CA THR A 268 -14.45 -0.30 -61.75
C THR A 268 -13.66 -1.03 -60.66
N GLN A 269 -12.33 -1.03 -60.76
CA GLN A 269 -11.51 -1.91 -59.93
C GLN A 269 -11.61 -1.59 -58.42
N GLY A 270 -12.36 -2.40 -57.69
CA GLY A 270 -12.66 -2.29 -56.26
C GLY A 270 -13.97 -1.59 -55.91
N SER A 271 -14.80 -1.20 -56.89
CA SER A 271 -16.11 -0.60 -56.68
C SER A 271 -16.84 -0.30 -58.01
N PHE A 272 -18.17 -0.36 -58.04
CA PHE A 272 -18.98 0.16 -59.14
C PHE A 272 -19.15 1.69 -59.14
N ARG A 273 -19.41 2.26 -60.33
CA ARG A 273 -19.89 3.64 -60.50
C ARG A 273 -21.19 3.69 -61.31
N CYS A 274 -22.09 4.60 -60.93
CA CYS A 274 -23.35 4.82 -61.64
C CYS A 274 -23.22 6.02 -62.59
N SER A 275 -23.39 5.82 -63.90
CA SER A 275 -23.40 6.90 -64.90
C SER A 275 -24.81 7.25 -65.38
N PRO A 276 -25.19 8.54 -65.54
CA PRO A 276 -26.50 8.91 -66.06
C PRO A 276 -26.71 8.44 -67.51
N LYS A 277 -27.91 7.95 -67.84
CA LYS A 277 -28.28 7.54 -69.22
C LYS A 277 -28.46 8.72 -70.18
N VAL A 278 -28.80 9.90 -69.65
CA VAL A 278 -28.99 11.14 -70.41
C VAL A 278 -27.74 12.01 -70.26
N LYS A 279 -27.28 12.68 -71.32
CA LYS A 279 -26.18 13.66 -71.27
C LYS A 279 -26.72 15.07 -71.51
N CYS A 280 -26.34 16.02 -70.66
CA CYS A 280 -26.78 17.41 -70.76
C CYS A 280 -26.17 18.14 -71.98
N GLY A 281 -26.88 19.16 -72.47
CA GLY A 281 -26.38 20.07 -73.50
C GLY A 281 -25.37 21.09 -72.95
N GLY A 282 -24.65 21.77 -73.85
CA GLY A 282 -23.73 22.84 -73.48
C GLY A 282 -24.43 23.99 -72.73
N GLY A 283 -23.79 24.51 -71.69
CA GLY A 283 -24.37 25.48 -70.74
C GLY A 283 -24.89 24.86 -69.44
N PHE A 284 -24.91 23.53 -69.33
CA PHE A 284 -25.40 22.82 -68.15
C PHE A 284 -24.39 21.78 -67.63
N ILE A 285 -24.24 21.68 -66.31
CA ILE A 285 -23.54 20.59 -65.61
C ILE A 285 -24.58 19.59 -65.08
N GLN A 286 -24.23 18.30 -65.09
CA GLN A 286 -25.12 17.26 -64.60
C GLN A 286 -24.85 16.94 -63.13
N ASP A 287 -25.90 16.85 -62.32
CA ASP A 287 -25.78 16.46 -60.92
C ASP A 287 -25.74 14.93 -60.72
N ALA A 288 -25.53 14.51 -59.47
CA ALA A 288 -25.47 13.11 -59.08
C ALA A 288 -26.83 12.38 -59.15
N LEU A 289 -27.92 13.06 -59.52
CA LEU A 289 -29.27 12.53 -59.77
C LEU A 289 -29.65 12.54 -61.26
N GLY A 290 -28.73 12.96 -62.14
CA GLY A 290 -28.90 12.98 -63.59
C GLY A 290 -29.58 14.25 -64.12
N THR A 291 -29.86 15.22 -63.24
CA THR A 291 -30.53 16.48 -63.58
C THR A 291 -29.53 17.49 -64.14
N CYS A 292 -29.92 18.19 -65.21
CA CYS A 292 -29.10 19.24 -65.81
C CYS A 292 -29.27 20.56 -65.03
N ILE A 293 -28.24 20.95 -64.27
CA ILE A 293 -28.15 22.21 -63.55
C ILE A 293 -27.40 23.22 -64.42
N ASP A 294 -27.90 24.45 -64.43
CA ASP A 294 -27.33 25.59 -65.16
C ASP A 294 -25.89 25.92 -64.69
N ILE A 295 -24.97 26.17 -65.63
CA ILE A 295 -23.59 26.57 -65.30
C ILE A 295 -23.59 28.06 -64.99
N ASN A 296 -23.39 28.42 -63.72
CA ASN A 296 -23.23 29.83 -63.36
C ASN A 296 -21.85 30.38 -63.80
N GLU A 297 -21.76 30.98 -65.00
CA GLU A 297 -20.48 31.46 -65.53
C GLU A 297 -19.94 32.67 -64.75
N CYS A 298 -20.78 33.35 -63.97
CA CYS A 298 -20.41 34.52 -63.17
C CYS A 298 -19.50 34.20 -61.97
N VAL A 299 -19.32 32.93 -61.60
CA VAL A 299 -18.47 32.49 -60.47
C VAL A 299 -17.07 31.99 -60.91
N SER A 300 -16.76 32.04 -62.20
CA SER A 300 -15.47 31.60 -62.74
C SER A 300 -14.34 32.60 -62.46
N GLN A 301 -13.12 32.11 -62.18
CA GLN A 301 -11.98 32.92 -61.70
C GLN A 301 -11.57 34.08 -62.62
N THR A 302 -11.82 33.99 -63.93
CA THR A 302 -11.49 35.05 -64.89
C THR A 302 -12.62 36.04 -65.16
N GLY A 303 -13.87 35.69 -64.83
CA GLY A 303 -15.08 36.46 -65.15
C GLY A 303 -15.38 36.54 -66.66
N PRO A 304 -16.62 36.31 -67.11
CA PRO A 304 -16.94 36.35 -68.55
C PRO A 304 -17.26 37.77 -69.06
N CYS A 305 -17.53 38.73 -68.18
CA CYS A 305 -17.85 40.12 -68.53
C CYS A 305 -16.60 41.02 -68.50
N HIS A 306 -16.57 42.06 -69.35
CA HIS A 306 -15.51 43.06 -69.34
C HIS A 306 -15.47 43.89 -68.03
N GLN A 307 -14.28 44.42 -67.67
CA GLN A 307 -14.09 45.26 -66.48
C GLN A 307 -15.14 46.38 -66.38
N GLY A 308 -15.81 46.48 -65.24
CA GLY A 308 -16.86 47.48 -64.96
C GLY A 308 -18.31 47.01 -65.20
N GLN A 309 -18.53 45.73 -65.51
CA GLN A 309 -19.85 45.12 -65.65
C GLN A 309 -20.07 44.02 -64.59
N ILE A 310 -21.28 43.92 -64.04
CA ILE A 310 -21.75 42.79 -63.24
C ILE A 310 -22.25 41.71 -64.20
N CYS A 311 -21.80 40.47 -63.99
CA CYS A 311 -22.38 39.28 -64.59
C CYS A 311 -23.63 38.86 -63.81
N ILE A 312 -24.73 38.60 -64.53
CA ILE A 312 -25.96 38.02 -64.00
C ILE A 312 -26.18 36.70 -64.73
N ASN A 313 -26.30 35.62 -63.96
CA ASN A 313 -26.51 34.30 -64.51
C ASN A 313 -27.95 34.12 -65.03
N THR A 314 -28.13 33.40 -66.13
CA THR A 314 -29.43 33.11 -66.75
C THR A 314 -29.49 31.65 -67.19
N VAL A 315 -30.67 31.06 -67.29
CA VAL A 315 -30.74 29.60 -67.56
C VAL A 315 -30.18 29.27 -68.95
N GLY A 316 -29.00 28.66 -68.98
CA GLY A 316 -28.20 28.26 -70.14
C GLY A 316 -27.17 29.28 -70.63
N SER A 317 -26.98 30.44 -69.96
CA SER A 317 -25.99 31.47 -70.34
C SER A 317 -25.88 32.62 -69.31
N TYR A 318 -25.16 33.71 -69.61
CA TYR A 318 -25.07 34.89 -68.75
C TYR A 318 -25.34 36.21 -69.49
N ILE A 319 -25.70 37.25 -68.74
CA ILE A 319 -25.83 38.63 -69.23
C ILE A 319 -24.95 39.58 -68.42
N CYS A 320 -24.44 40.65 -69.04
CA CYS A 320 -23.58 41.63 -68.39
C CYS A 320 -24.28 43.00 -68.26
N GLN A 321 -24.44 43.51 -67.03
CA GLN A 321 -25.10 44.79 -66.72
C GLN A 321 -24.14 45.78 -66.05
N ARG A 322 -24.30 47.10 -66.25
CA ARG A 322 -23.48 48.10 -65.53
C ARG A 322 -23.96 48.30 -64.08
N ASN A 323 -23.01 48.44 -63.17
CA ASN A 323 -23.22 48.44 -61.72
C ASN A 323 -23.71 49.80 -61.17
N SER A 324 -24.63 49.76 -60.19
CA SER A 324 -24.91 50.84 -59.25
C SER A 324 -24.30 50.48 -57.90
N VAL A 325 -23.40 51.32 -57.39
CA VAL A 325 -22.56 51.01 -56.22
C VAL A 325 -23.40 50.87 -54.94
N ASN A 326 -23.44 49.67 -54.37
CA ASN A 326 -23.90 49.44 -52.99
C ASN A 326 -22.69 49.31 -52.06
N CYS A 327 -22.73 49.97 -50.90
CA CYS A 327 -21.63 49.97 -49.94
C CYS A 327 -21.78 48.87 -48.91
N GLY A 328 -20.66 48.21 -48.57
CA GLY A 328 -20.61 47.19 -47.52
C GLY A 328 -20.81 47.78 -46.11
N ARG A 329 -20.99 46.90 -45.12
CA ARG A 329 -21.02 47.30 -43.70
C ARG A 329 -19.73 48.04 -43.33
N GLY A 330 -19.83 49.07 -42.48
CA GLY A 330 -18.73 49.98 -42.13
C GLY A 330 -18.55 51.14 -43.12
N TYR A 331 -19.37 51.24 -44.18
CA TYR A 331 -19.29 52.32 -45.15
C TYR A 331 -20.67 52.91 -45.45
N HIS A 332 -20.70 54.22 -45.74
CA HIS A 332 -21.87 54.93 -46.24
C HIS A 332 -21.60 55.49 -47.64
N LEU A 333 -22.64 55.75 -48.42
CA LEU A 333 -22.52 56.42 -49.71
C LEU A 333 -22.20 57.90 -49.49
N ASN A 334 -21.28 58.45 -50.29
CA ASN A 334 -21.10 59.90 -50.38
C ASN A 334 -22.35 60.57 -50.99
N GLU A 335 -22.50 61.88 -50.80
CA GLU A 335 -23.64 62.68 -51.32
C GLU A 335 -23.84 62.55 -52.84
N GLY A 336 -22.81 62.14 -53.59
CA GLY A 336 -22.87 61.88 -55.02
C GLY A 336 -23.28 60.45 -55.42
N GLY A 337 -23.56 59.54 -54.47
CA GLY A 337 -24.00 58.16 -54.75
C GLY A 337 -22.98 57.24 -55.44
N ASN A 338 -21.73 57.69 -55.58
CA ASN A 338 -20.75 57.08 -56.51
C ASN A 338 -19.53 56.49 -55.80
N ARG A 339 -19.36 56.73 -54.50
CA ARG A 339 -18.20 56.25 -53.73
C ARG A 339 -18.57 55.96 -52.28
N CYS A 340 -18.13 54.82 -51.79
CA CYS A 340 -18.24 54.46 -50.38
C CYS A 340 -17.21 55.24 -49.55
N VAL A 341 -17.65 55.76 -48.42
CA VAL A 341 -16.84 56.48 -47.43
C VAL A 341 -16.99 55.76 -46.10
N ASP A 342 -15.87 55.63 -45.40
CA ASP A 342 -15.77 55.01 -44.09
C ASP A 342 -16.75 55.64 -43.07
N ILE A 343 -17.32 54.82 -42.19
CA ILE A 343 -18.14 55.30 -41.06
C ILE A 343 -17.22 55.39 -39.84
N ASP A 344 -16.86 56.60 -39.45
CA ASP A 344 -16.06 56.84 -38.25
C ASP A 344 -16.89 56.60 -36.98
N GLU A 345 -16.82 55.37 -36.47
CA GLU A 345 -17.59 54.90 -35.32
C GLU A 345 -17.07 55.46 -33.98
N CYS A 346 -15.83 55.98 -33.95
CA CYS A 346 -15.22 56.52 -32.73
C CYS A 346 -15.61 57.98 -32.41
N LYS A 347 -16.53 58.59 -33.19
CA LYS A 347 -17.05 59.94 -32.93
C LYS A 347 -17.93 60.06 -31.68
N ASP A 348 -18.45 58.94 -31.17
CA ASP A 348 -19.35 58.89 -30.01
C ASP A 348 -18.88 57.74 -29.07
N PRO A 349 -17.65 57.83 -28.52
CA PRO A 349 -16.90 56.68 -28.01
C PRO A 349 -17.54 56.01 -26.79
N ASP A 350 -18.24 56.77 -25.94
CA ASP A 350 -18.93 56.26 -24.75
C ASP A 350 -20.03 55.24 -25.09
N LYS A 351 -20.61 55.30 -26.30
CA LYS A 351 -21.62 54.32 -26.76
C LYS A 351 -21.02 53.06 -27.37
N VAL A 352 -19.74 53.07 -27.72
CA VAL A 352 -19.10 52.04 -28.56
C VAL A 352 -18.07 51.23 -27.77
N CYS A 353 -17.20 51.90 -27.02
CA CYS A 353 -16.15 51.27 -26.22
C CYS A 353 -16.36 51.41 -24.69
N THR A 354 -17.51 51.95 -24.26
CA THR A 354 -17.96 51.92 -22.85
C THR A 354 -16.92 52.45 -21.83
N GLY A 355 -16.23 53.54 -22.18
CA GLY A 355 -15.19 54.16 -21.36
C GLY A 355 -13.74 53.75 -21.70
N HIS A 356 -13.54 52.71 -22.52
CA HIS A 356 -12.22 52.35 -23.06
C HIS A 356 -11.86 53.16 -24.32
N GLY A 357 -10.59 53.13 -24.72
CA GLY A 357 -10.12 53.83 -25.92
C GLY A 357 -10.76 53.30 -27.21
N CYS A 358 -10.92 54.15 -28.22
CA CYS A 358 -11.49 53.79 -29.52
C CYS A 358 -10.54 54.20 -30.65
N VAL A 359 -10.25 53.27 -31.58
CA VAL A 359 -9.46 53.54 -32.79
C VAL A 359 -10.28 53.14 -34.02
N ASN A 360 -10.60 54.13 -34.85
CA ASN A 360 -11.29 53.92 -36.12
C ASN A 360 -10.34 53.31 -37.15
N LEU A 361 -10.81 52.30 -37.88
CA LEU A 361 -10.10 51.65 -38.99
C LEU A 361 -11.01 51.68 -40.22
N ILE A 362 -10.42 51.44 -41.39
CA ILE A 362 -11.13 51.52 -42.67
C ILE A 362 -12.12 50.33 -42.78
N GLY A 363 -13.41 50.61 -42.56
CA GLY A 363 -14.54 49.69 -42.57
C GLY A 363 -14.90 49.05 -41.22
N SER A 364 -14.29 49.46 -40.11
CA SER A 364 -14.56 48.97 -38.75
C SER A 364 -13.78 49.77 -37.70
N TYR A 365 -14.23 49.80 -36.45
CA TYR A 365 -13.42 50.23 -35.30
C TYR A 365 -12.73 49.04 -34.59
N ARG A 366 -11.79 49.37 -33.70
CA ARG A 366 -11.37 48.53 -32.56
C ARG A 366 -11.41 49.35 -31.26
N CYS A 367 -11.68 48.70 -30.13
CA CYS A 367 -11.47 49.32 -28.82
C CYS A 367 -10.07 48.99 -28.30
N GLU A 368 -9.38 49.97 -27.72
CA GLU A 368 -8.13 49.81 -26.99
C GLU A 368 -8.48 49.68 -25.50
N CYS A 369 -8.53 48.43 -25.06
CA CYS A 369 -8.95 48.06 -23.72
C CYS A 369 -7.92 48.46 -22.66
N GLU A 370 -8.41 48.85 -21.49
CA GLU A 370 -7.57 49.15 -20.34
C GLU A 370 -6.97 47.88 -19.72
N ALA A 371 -5.98 48.04 -18.84
CA ALA A 371 -5.38 46.91 -18.14
C ALA A 371 -6.45 46.11 -17.37
N GLY A 372 -6.38 44.78 -17.46
CA GLY A 372 -7.42 43.87 -16.93
C GLY A 372 -8.54 43.53 -17.90
N TYR A 373 -8.56 44.07 -19.13
CA TYR A 373 -9.59 43.81 -20.14
C TYR A 373 -9.01 43.28 -21.46
N ILE A 374 -9.78 42.44 -22.17
CA ILE A 374 -9.48 41.96 -23.53
C ILE A 374 -10.52 42.43 -24.54
N PHE A 375 -10.08 42.72 -25.77
CA PHE A 375 -10.99 43.04 -26.86
C PHE A 375 -11.62 41.77 -27.44
N ASN A 376 -12.94 41.61 -27.30
CA ASN A 376 -13.67 40.52 -27.92
C ASN A 376 -14.13 40.94 -29.32
N SER A 377 -13.65 40.26 -30.35
CA SER A 377 -13.92 40.59 -31.76
C SER A 377 -15.35 40.29 -32.23
N ILE A 378 -16.12 39.52 -31.45
CA ILE A 378 -17.51 39.14 -31.77
C ILE A 378 -18.48 40.17 -31.17
N SER A 379 -18.35 40.47 -29.87
CA SER A 379 -19.15 41.51 -29.19
C SER A 379 -18.69 42.93 -29.52
N ARG A 380 -17.45 43.08 -30.01
CA ARG A 380 -16.76 44.35 -30.34
C ARG A 380 -16.53 45.27 -29.13
N THR A 381 -16.63 44.72 -27.93
CA THR A 381 -16.44 45.43 -26.66
C THR A 381 -15.22 44.91 -25.93
N CYS A 382 -14.72 45.70 -25.00
CA CYS A 382 -13.75 45.24 -24.00
C CYS A 382 -14.47 44.42 -22.93
N GLU A 383 -14.00 43.21 -22.69
CA GLU A 383 -14.53 42.29 -21.70
C GLU A 383 -13.47 42.04 -20.62
N ASP A 384 -13.92 41.97 -19.38
CA ASP A 384 -13.09 41.77 -18.20
C ASP A 384 -12.34 40.42 -18.26
N ILE A 385 -11.03 40.43 -18.03
CA ILE A 385 -10.23 39.21 -17.95
C ILE A 385 -10.49 38.58 -16.59
N ASN A 386 -11.22 37.47 -16.56
CA ASN A 386 -11.40 36.77 -15.29
C ASN A 386 -10.12 36.02 -14.88
N GLU A 387 -9.20 36.68 -14.17
CA GLU A 387 -7.87 36.12 -13.93
C GLU A 387 -7.91 34.92 -12.99
N CYS A 388 -8.90 34.87 -12.08
CA CYS A 388 -9.17 33.71 -11.22
C CYS A 388 -9.49 32.44 -12.03
N ARG A 389 -10.19 32.57 -13.17
CA ARG A 389 -10.44 31.46 -14.11
C ARG A 389 -9.28 31.25 -15.09
N HIS A 390 -8.50 32.28 -15.40
CA HIS A 390 -7.43 32.20 -16.39
C HIS A 390 -6.14 31.56 -15.83
N TYR A 391 -5.82 31.79 -14.55
CA TYR A 391 -4.72 31.09 -13.86
C TYR A 391 -5.17 30.51 -12.51
N PRO A 392 -6.01 29.45 -12.52
CA PRO A 392 -6.55 28.85 -11.31
C PRO A 392 -5.43 28.33 -10.40
N GLY A 393 -5.52 28.63 -9.10
CA GLY A 393 -4.55 28.21 -8.09
C GLY A 393 -3.17 28.87 -8.16
N ARG A 394 -2.97 29.91 -9.00
CA ARG A 394 -1.68 30.61 -9.13
C ARG A 394 -1.70 32.08 -8.69
N LEU A 395 -2.87 32.72 -8.60
CA LEU A 395 -3.00 34.14 -8.24
C LEU A 395 -3.02 34.42 -6.73
N CYS A 396 -3.68 33.54 -5.98
CA CYS A 396 -3.97 33.67 -4.56
C CYS A 396 -3.65 32.34 -3.87
N ALA A 397 -3.11 32.37 -2.65
CA ALA A 397 -2.83 31.15 -1.90
C ALA A 397 -4.09 30.34 -1.56
N HIS A 398 -5.18 31.02 -1.17
CA HIS A 398 -6.44 30.38 -0.78
C HIS A 398 -7.60 30.69 -1.74
N LYS A 399 -8.26 31.86 -1.62
CA LYS A 399 -9.45 32.21 -2.41
C LYS A 399 -9.18 33.39 -3.33
N CYS A 400 -9.61 33.29 -4.58
CA CYS A 400 -9.57 34.34 -5.60
C CYS A 400 -11.00 34.78 -5.93
N GLU A 401 -11.25 36.09 -5.88
CA GLU A 401 -12.52 36.72 -6.24
C GLU A 401 -12.27 37.72 -7.37
N ASN A 402 -13.03 37.59 -8.45
CA ASN A 402 -12.90 38.47 -9.61
C ASN A 402 -13.53 39.83 -9.33
N ALA A 403 -12.81 40.91 -9.61
CA ALA A 403 -13.37 42.27 -9.65
C ALA A 403 -13.40 42.75 -11.12
N LEU A 404 -13.72 44.02 -11.36
CA LEU A 404 -13.64 44.61 -12.69
C LEU A 404 -12.25 45.23 -12.88
N GLY A 405 -11.53 44.80 -13.91
CA GLY A 405 -10.16 45.22 -14.25
C GLY A 405 -9.05 44.68 -13.34
N SER A 406 -9.38 43.77 -12.42
CA SER A 406 -8.46 43.17 -11.45
C SER A 406 -9.16 42.03 -10.68
N TYR A 407 -8.42 41.36 -9.81
CA TYR A 407 -8.91 40.38 -8.85
C TYR A 407 -8.57 40.78 -7.41
N LYS A 408 -9.20 40.09 -6.45
CA LYS A 408 -8.92 40.21 -5.01
C LYS A 408 -8.71 38.82 -4.39
N CYS A 409 -7.63 38.69 -3.62
CA CYS A 409 -7.41 37.48 -2.83
C CYS A 409 -8.04 37.60 -1.43
N SER A 410 -8.48 36.47 -0.89
CA SER A 410 -8.89 36.35 0.51
C SER A 410 -8.43 35.01 1.09
N CYS A 411 -8.26 34.99 2.41
CA CYS A 411 -7.80 33.83 3.16
C CYS A 411 -8.94 33.13 3.88
N THR A 412 -8.82 31.82 4.07
CA THR A 412 -9.67 31.03 4.96
C THR A 412 -9.44 31.41 6.43
N THR A 413 -10.35 30.99 7.30
CA THR A 413 -10.18 31.03 8.77
C THR A 413 -8.86 30.37 9.18
N GLY A 414 -8.20 30.91 10.22
CA GLY A 414 -6.85 30.51 10.64
C GLY A 414 -5.71 31.25 9.94
N PHE A 415 -6.02 32.17 9.00
CA PHE A 415 -5.01 32.87 8.20
C PHE A 415 -5.34 34.34 8.00
N LYS A 416 -4.29 35.16 7.85
CA LYS A 416 -4.36 36.58 7.48
C LYS A 416 -3.75 36.81 6.09
N LEU A 417 -4.29 37.77 5.34
CA LEU A 417 -3.72 38.15 4.05
C LEU A 417 -2.37 38.84 4.28
N SER A 418 -1.33 38.38 3.58
CA SER A 418 0.01 38.92 3.68
C SER A 418 0.15 40.28 2.99
N VAL A 419 1.30 40.93 3.19
CA VAL A 419 1.59 42.29 2.66
C VAL A 419 1.63 42.36 1.14
N ASP A 420 1.78 41.22 0.45
CA ASP A 420 1.73 41.11 -1.00
C ASP A 420 0.30 41.10 -1.57
N GLY A 421 -0.72 41.00 -0.71
CA GLY A 421 -2.13 40.91 -1.09
C GLY A 421 -2.51 39.60 -1.78
N ARG A 422 -1.67 38.55 -1.73
CA ARG A 422 -1.86 37.27 -2.45
C ARG A 422 -1.66 36.05 -1.58
N ASN A 423 -0.64 36.08 -0.72
CA ASN A 423 -0.32 34.98 0.18
C ASN A 423 -1.14 35.07 1.47
N CYS A 424 -1.29 33.93 2.12
CA CYS A 424 -2.01 33.80 3.38
C CYS A 424 -1.04 33.33 4.45
N ASP A 425 -0.69 34.24 5.35
CA ASP A 425 0.16 33.94 6.49
C ASP A 425 -0.68 33.31 7.60
N ASP A 426 -0.10 32.33 8.28
CA ASP A 426 -0.69 31.67 9.45
C ASP A 426 -1.01 32.68 10.56
N LEU A 427 -2.18 32.55 11.19
CA LEU A 427 -2.62 33.41 12.29
C LEU A 427 -2.36 32.69 13.60
N ASN A 428 -1.37 33.16 14.36
CA ASN A 428 -1.05 32.57 15.67
C ASN A 428 -2.14 32.86 16.71
N GLU A 429 -3.13 31.99 16.86
CA GLU A 429 -4.18 32.18 17.86
C GLU A 429 -3.64 32.13 19.30
N CYS A 430 -2.51 31.45 19.55
CA CYS A 430 -1.91 31.36 20.88
C CYS A 430 -1.45 32.71 21.46
N ASP A 431 -1.25 33.75 20.63
CA ASP A 431 -0.97 35.12 21.10
C ASP A 431 -2.11 35.68 21.98
N SER A 432 -3.33 35.15 21.84
CA SER A 432 -4.49 35.51 22.67
C SER A 432 -4.64 34.70 23.96
N ASN A 433 -3.79 33.68 24.19
CA ASN A 433 -3.89 32.69 25.27
C ASN A 433 -5.29 32.04 25.40
N PRO A 434 -5.80 31.37 24.34
CA PRO A 434 -7.13 30.77 24.35
C PRO A 434 -7.23 29.48 25.20
N CYS A 435 -6.09 28.78 25.39
CA CYS A 435 -6.01 27.55 26.15
C CYS A 435 -5.88 27.82 27.66
N SER A 436 -6.48 26.95 28.48
CA SER A 436 -6.34 27.01 29.94
C SER A 436 -4.93 26.71 30.47
N GLN A 437 -4.12 25.95 29.72
CA GLN A 437 -2.75 25.57 30.08
C GLN A 437 -1.76 25.87 28.95
N GLU A 438 -1.37 24.87 28.15
CA GLU A 438 -0.36 25.02 27.11
C GLU A 438 -1.04 25.17 25.74
N CYS A 439 -0.55 26.07 24.90
CA CYS A 439 -1.05 26.33 23.55
C CYS A 439 0.07 26.12 22.55
N ALA A 440 -0.17 25.33 21.52
CA ALA A 440 0.71 25.20 20.37
C ALA A 440 0.00 25.73 19.12
N ASN A 441 0.67 26.62 18.42
CA ASN A 441 0.21 27.08 17.12
C ASN A 441 0.48 26.01 16.06
N VAL A 442 -0.49 25.74 15.19
CA VAL A 442 -0.45 24.74 14.13
C VAL A 442 -0.86 25.44 12.83
N TYR A 443 -0.51 24.88 11.67
CA TYR A 443 -0.85 25.53 10.40
C TYR A 443 -2.38 25.59 10.19
N GLY A 444 -2.95 26.79 10.28
CA GLY A 444 -4.37 27.11 10.11
C GLY A 444 -5.26 26.92 11.34
N SER A 445 -4.70 26.65 12.53
CA SER A 445 -5.42 26.48 13.81
C SER A 445 -4.43 26.35 14.97
N TYR A 446 -4.89 26.45 16.20
CA TYR A 446 -4.12 26.08 17.38
C TYR A 446 -4.56 24.73 17.97
N GLN A 447 -3.74 24.16 18.87
CA GLN A 447 -4.09 23.03 19.72
C GLN A 447 -3.73 23.33 21.17
N CYS A 448 -4.63 22.97 22.08
CA CYS A 448 -4.40 23.05 23.52
C CYS A 448 -3.85 21.73 24.06
N TYR A 449 -2.84 21.81 24.93
CA TYR A 449 -2.28 20.68 25.64
C TYR A 449 -2.39 20.86 27.14
N CYS A 450 -2.69 19.76 27.82
CA CYS A 450 -2.78 19.70 29.26
C CYS A 450 -1.50 19.09 29.85
N ARG A 451 -1.10 19.60 31.01
CA ARG A 451 0.00 19.03 31.80
C ARG A 451 -0.38 17.64 32.30
N ARG A 452 0.63 16.86 32.69
CA ARG A 452 0.41 15.54 33.32
C ARG A 452 -0.52 15.66 34.52
N GLY A 453 -1.44 14.72 34.65
CA GLY A 453 -2.52 14.73 35.66
C GLY A 453 -3.79 15.45 35.20
N TYR A 454 -3.81 16.07 34.02
CA TYR A 454 -4.99 16.74 33.46
C TYR A 454 -5.37 16.15 32.09
N GLN A 455 -6.66 16.16 31.79
CA GLN A 455 -7.24 15.81 30.49
C GLN A 455 -7.88 17.04 29.84
N LEU A 456 -7.92 17.08 28.52
CA LEU A 456 -8.61 18.15 27.78
C LEU A 456 -10.12 17.87 27.81
N SER A 457 -10.93 18.90 28.07
CA SER A 457 -12.39 18.77 28.16
C SER A 457 -12.99 18.40 26.80
N ASP A 458 -13.80 17.34 26.77
CA ASP A 458 -14.51 16.88 25.57
C ASP A 458 -15.57 17.89 25.07
N ILE A 459 -15.90 18.91 25.87
CA ILE A 459 -16.96 19.89 25.58
C ILE A 459 -16.42 21.05 24.73
N ASP A 460 -15.27 21.62 25.12
CA ASP A 460 -14.71 22.84 24.51
C ASP A 460 -13.36 22.64 23.80
N GLY A 461 -12.59 21.61 24.15
CA GLY A 461 -11.24 21.40 23.61
C GLY A 461 -10.21 22.45 24.06
N LEU A 462 -10.49 23.24 25.10
CA LEU A 462 -9.69 24.37 25.59
C LEU A 462 -9.36 24.28 27.08
N THR A 463 -10.29 23.75 27.87
CA THR A 463 -10.14 23.62 29.32
C THR A 463 -9.49 22.28 29.69
N CYS A 464 -8.56 22.33 30.63
CA CYS A 464 -7.85 21.17 31.15
C CYS A 464 -8.44 20.81 32.51
N GLU A 465 -9.17 19.71 32.55
CA GLU A 465 -9.83 19.17 33.74
C GLU A 465 -8.89 18.20 34.47
N ASP A 466 -9.01 18.15 35.79
CA ASP A 466 -8.22 17.27 36.65
C ASP A 466 -8.63 15.80 36.44
N ILE A 467 -7.65 14.90 36.32
CA ILE A 467 -7.94 13.46 36.23
C ILE A 467 -8.05 12.90 37.64
N ASP A 468 -9.27 12.66 38.12
CA ASP A 468 -9.47 11.93 39.38
C ASP A 468 -9.00 10.48 39.25
N GLU A 469 -7.73 10.23 39.59
CA GLU A 469 -7.13 8.91 39.48
C GLU A 469 -7.73 7.91 40.48
N CYS A 470 -8.34 8.40 41.57
CA CYS A 470 -9.04 7.57 42.55
C CYS A 470 -10.39 7.05 42.02
N ALA A 471 -11.06 7.81 41.15
CA ALA A 471 -12.34 7.43 40.52
C ALA A 471 -12.21 6.54 39.26
N LEU A 472 -11.00 6.34 38.73
CA LEU A 472 -10.79 5.50 37.54
C LEU A 472 -11.21 4.02 37.78
N PRO A 473 -11.64 3.28 36.75
CA PRO A 473 -12.04 1.87 36.89
C PRO A 473 -10.88 0.92 37.27
N THR A 474 -9.63 1.33 37.04
CA THR A 474 -8.40 0.70 37.58
C THR A 474 -7.88 1.40 38.85
N GLY A 475 -8.47 2.55 39.22
CA GLY A 475 -8.10 3.44 40.32
C GLY A 475 -8.20 2.80 41.71
N GLY A 476 -9.18 1.92 41.91
CA GLY A 476 -9.38 1.16 43.16
C GLY A 476 -8.23 0.22 43.56
N HIS A 477 -7.14 0.16 42.78
CA HIS A 477 -5.91 -0.59 43.09
C HIS A 477 -4.63 0.29 43.04
N ILE A 478 -4.76 1.62 42.93
CA ILE A 478 -3.61 2.53 42.89
C ILE A 478 -2.94 2.68 44.27
N CYS A 479 -3.73 2.64 45.35
CA CYS A 479 -3.27 2.68 46.74
C CYS A 479 -3.66 1.37 47.46
N SER A 480 -2.85 0.89 48.42
CA SER A 480 -3.20 -0.26 49.27
C SER A 480 -4.41 0.01 50.18
N TYR A 481 -4.56 1.24 50.68
CA TYR A 481 -5.57 1.59 51.69
C TYR A 481 -6.53 2.70 51.23
N ARG A 482 -6.13 3.99 51.28
CA ARG A 482 -6.96 5.12 50.85
C ARG A 482 -6.22 6.03 49.87
N CYS A 483 -6.91 6.38 48.79
CA CYS A 483 -6.51 7.33 47.76
C CYS A 483 -7.20 8.68 48.03
N HIS A 484 -6.48 9.79 47.81
CA HIS A 484 -7.02 11.14 47.87
C HIS A 484 -6.60 11.88 46.59
N ASN A 485 -7.57 12.38 45.83
CA ASN A 485 -7.31 13.13 44.60
C ASN A 485 -6.81 14.56 44.91
N THR A 486 -5.95 15.11 44.07
CA THR A 486 -5.40 16.48 44.18
C THR A 486 -5.16 17.08 42.79
N PRO A 487 -5.19 18.41 42.60
CA PRO A 487 -5.01 18.99 41.28
C PRO A 487 -3.69 18.59 40.58
N GLY A 488 -3.79 17.73 39.57
CA GLY A 488 -2.71 17.17 38.76
C GLY A 488 -2.04 15.90 39.31
N SER A 489 -2.56 15.29 40.39
CA SER A 489 -2.02 14.05 40.95
C SER A 489 -2.88 13.45 42.07
N PHE A 490 -2.47 12.33 42.65
CA PHE A 490 -3.10 11.77 43.85
C PHE A 490 -2.04 11.47 44.92
N HIS A 491 -2.49 11.26 46.15
CA HIS A 491 -1.64 10.69 47.19
C HIS A 491 -2.34 9.57 47.96
N CYS A 492 -1.56 8.58 48.39
CA CYS A 492 -2.03 7.47 49.19
C CYS A 492 -1.75 7.71 50.68
N SER A 493 -2.69 7.30 51.54
CA SER A 493 -2.49 7.23 52.99
C SER A 493 -2.67 5.80 53.48
N CYS A 494 -1.98 5.44 54.57
CA CYS A 494 -2.09 4.16 55.27
C CYS A 494 -2.79 4.34 56.64
N PRO A 495 -3.24 3.25 57.28
CA PRO A 495 -3.68 3.30 58.68
C PRO A 495 -2.60 3.90 59.58
N VAL A 496 -3.01 4.70 60.57
CA VAL A 496 -2.08 5.39 61.50
C VAL A 496 -1.52 4.49 62.60
N GLU A 497 -2.09 3.30 62.77
CA GLU A 497 -1.67 2.25 63.70
C GLU A 497 -1.09 1.08 62.89
N GLY A 498 0.06 0.54 63.30
CA GLY A 498 0.69 -0.65 62.71
C GLY A 498 1.29 -0.52 61.30
N TYR A 499 1.06 0.59 60.56
CA TYR A 499 1.51 0.72 59.16
C TYR A 499 2.19 2.05 58.84
N THR A 500 3.12 2.01 57.87
CA THR A 500 3.74 3.17 57.25
C THR A 500 3.64 3.12 55.73
N LEU A 501 3.69 4.28 55.07
CA LEU A 501 3.70 4.33 53.61
C LEU A 501 5.09 3.93 53.10
N SER A 502 5.14 2.88 52.29
CA SER A 502 6.40 2.38 51.71
C SER A 502 7.00 3.36 50.68
N THR A 503 8.25 3.11 50.29
CA THR A 503 9.03 3.99 49.40
C THR A 503 8.41 4.24 48.01
N ASN A 504 7.44 3.43 47.60
CA ASN A 504 6.70 3.63 46.34
C ASN A 504 5.55 4.66 46.45
N GLY A 505 5.25 5.16 47.66
CA GLY A 505 4.19 6.13 47.90
C GLY A 505 2.77 5.58 47.75
N ARG A 506 2.59 4.26 47.66
CA ARG A 506 1.32 3.59 47.29
C ARG A 506 0.94 2.40 48.15
N SER A 507 1.92 1.58 48.53
CA SER A 507 1.71 0.37 49.34
C SER A 507 1.97 0.65 50.82
N CYS A 508 1.19 0.03 51.69
CA CYS A 508 1.40 0.09 53.13
C CYS A 508 2.37 -1.00 53.56
N GLN A 509 3.28 -0.68 54.47
CA GLN A 509 4.23 -1.61 55.05
C GLN A 509 4.00 -1.68 56.55
N ASP A 510 3.90 -2.92 57.03
CA ASP A 510 3.83 -3.29 58.44
C ASP A 510 5.01 -2.72 59.25
N VAL A 511 4.73 -2.19 60.43
CA VAL A 511 5.72 -1.62 61.35
C VAL A 511 6.05 -2.65 62.42
N ASP A 512 7.21 -3.30 62.32
CA ASP A 512 7.66 -4.25 63.33
C ASP A 512 7.94 -3.53 64.67
N GLU A 513 6.97 -3.52 65.59
CA GLU A 513 7.09 -2.83 66.89
C GLU A 513 8.08 -3.54 67.83
N CYS A 514 8.36 -4.81 67.58
CA CYS A 514 9.37 -5.58 68.31
C CYS A 514 10.78 -5.11 67.96
N VAL A 515 11.05 -4.78 66.69
CA VAL A 515 12.32 -4.20 66.23
C VAL A 515 12.38 -2.70 66.51
N ALA A 516 11.27 -1.96 66.35
CA ALA A 516 11.21 -0.53 66.64
C ALA A 516 11.28 -0.19 68.13
N GLY A 517 11.05 -1.17 69.02
CA GLY A 517 11.05 -0.98 70.47
C GLY A 517 9.85 -0.20 71.00
N THR A 518 8.77 -0.13 70.21
CA THR A 518 7.52 0.57 70.55
C THR A 518 6.49 -0.34 71.24
N HIS A 519 6.79 -1.63 71.38
CA HIS A 519 5.94 -2.62 72.05
C HIS A 519 5.81 -2.38 73.56
N THR A 520 4.69 -2.82 74.15
CA THR A 520 4.37 -2.66 75.59
C THR A 520 4.54 -3.95 76.41
N CYS A 521 5.16 -4.99 75.85
CA CYS A 521 5.37 -6.28 76.51
C CYS A 521 6.17 -6.23 77.82
N LEU A 522 5.83 -7.12 78.76
CA LEU A 522 6.54 -7.30 80.02
C LEU A 522 7.88 -8.03 79.84
N VAL A 523 8.77 -7.93 80.83
CA VAL A 523 10.15 -8.48 80.79
C VAL A 523 10.19 -10.02 80.71
N ASP A 524 9.13 -10.69 81.18
CA ASP A 524 8.94 -12.15 81.10
C ASP A 524 8.24 -12.62 79.81
N GLN A 525 7.84 -11.69 78.94
CA GLN A 525 7.15 -11.93 77.68
C GLN A 525 8.07 -11.68 76.48
N SER A 526 7.98 -12.53 75.45
CA SER A 526 8.61 -12.29 74.15
C SER A 526 7.67 -11.53 73.24
N CYS A 527 8.13 -10.43 72.65
CA CYS A 527 7.40 -9.72 71.59
C CYS A 527 7.41 -10.55 70.30
N PHE A 528 6.28 -10.61 69.60
CA PHE A 528 6.13 -11.25 68.31
C PHE A 528 5.30 -10.36 67.38
N ASN A 529 5.92 -9.88 66.31
CA ASN A 529 5.28 -9.03 65.33
C ASN A 529 4.22 -9.81 64.52
N VAL A 530 3.04 -9.22 64.32
CA VAL A 530 1.98 -9.71 63.43
C VAL A 530 1.52 -8.58 62.52
N GLN A 531 0.93 -8.91 61.37
CA GLN A 531 0.56 -7.89 60.39
C GLN A 531 -0.47 -6.88 60.96
N GLY A 532 0.00 -5.68 61.26
CA GLY A 532 -0.73 -4.54 61.84
C GLY A 532 -0.77 -4.45 63.37
N GLU A 533 -0.06 -5.30 64.12
CA GLU A 533 -0.06 -5.30 65.60
C GLU A 533 1.14 -6.12 66.14
N PHE A 534 1.52 -5.97 67.42
CA PHE A 534 2.41 -6.90 68.10
C PHE A 534 1.66 -7.77 69.13
N LYS A 535 2.05 -9.03 69.28
CA LYS A 535 1.57 -9.91 70.37
C LYS A 535 2.68 -10.19 71.38
N CYS A 536 2.37 -9.97 72.66
CA CYS A 536 3.24 -10.31 73.78
C CYS A 536 2.97 -11.74 74.23
N LEU A 537 3.95 -12.62 74.09
CA LEU A 537 3.80 -14.06 74.27
C LEU A 537 4.54 -14.54 75.52
N SER A 538 3.90 -15.38 76.32
CA SER A 538 4.51 -16.16 77.38
C SER A 538 4.11 -17.62 77.28
N PHE A 539 4.91 -18.52 77.84
CA PHE A 539 4.56 -19.93 78.02
C PHE A 539 5.29 -20.49 79.25
N ASP A 540 4.64 -21.45 79.89
CA ASP A 540 5.16 -22.17 81.04
C ASP A 540 5.40 -23.64 80.69
N CYS A 541 6.42 -24.24 81.31
CA CYS A 541 6.65 -25.68 81.19
C CYS A 541 5.79 -26.45 82.20
N PRO A 542 5.16 -27.58 81.81
CA PRO A 542 4.42 -28.43 82.74
C PRO A 542 5.33 -28.98 83.85
N SER A 543 4.76 -29.34 85.00
CA SER A 543 5.49 -29.71 86.24
C SER A 543 6.58 -30.79 86.09
N ASN A 544 6.47 -31.70 85.12
CA ASN A 544 7.45 -32.75 84.84
C ASN A 544 8.54 -32.35 83.82
N TYR A 545 8.65 -31.06 83.49
CA TYR A 545 9.56 -30.52 82.48
C TYR A 545 10.32 -29.29 83.02
N ARG A 546 11.57 -29.14 82.59
CA ARG A 546 12.36 -27.90 82.80
C ARG A 546 12.37 -27.05 81.53
N ARG A 547 12.36 -25.72 81.68
CA ARG A 547 12.58 -24.78 80.56
C ARG A 547 14.04 -24.85 80.12
N VAL A 548 14.28 -24.94 78.81
CA VAL A 548 15.62 -25.00 78.20
C VAL A 548 15.63 -24.09 76.98
N GLY A 549 16.20 -22.90 77.15
CA GLY A 549 16.16 -21.84 76.15
C GLY A 549 14.79 -21.16 76.05
N GLU A 550 14.59 -20.44 74.96
CA GLU A 550 13.50 -19.47 74.86
C GLU A 550 12.13 -20.07 74.65
N THR A 551 11.97 -21.21 73.94
CA THR A 551 10.65 -21.80 73.57
C THR A 551 10.48 -23.29 73.90
N ARG A 552 11.46 -23.92 74.56
CA ARG A 552 11.55 -25.38 74.71
C ARG A 552 11.47 -25.83 76.17
N CYS A 553 10.76 -26.93 76.40
CA CYS A 553 10.69 -27.67 77.65
C CYS A 553 11.26 -29.08 77.45
N GLU A 554 12.15 -29.53 78.34
CA GLU A 554 12.71 -30.88 78.34
C GLU A 554 12.16 -31.70 79.50
N ARG A 555 11.79 -32.96 79.23
CA ARG A 555 11.27 -33.85 80.27
C ARG A 555 12.34 -34.14 81.31
N LEU A 556 11.96 -34.12 82.58
CA LEU A 556 12.83 -34.52 83.69
C LEU A 556 13.11 -36.04 83.64
N LEU A 557 14.13 -36.48 84.38
CA LEU A 557 14.46 -37.91 84.48
C LEU A 557 13.32 -38.66 85.16
N CYS A 558 12.83 -39.73 84.51
CA CYS A 558 11.76 -40.57 85.05
C CYS A 558 12.31 -41.54 86.11
N ASN A 559 11.63 -41.64 87.25
CA ASN A 559 11.95 -42.62 88.30
C ASN A 559 11.16 -43.92 88.09
N GLU A 560 11.43 -44.59 86.96
CA GLU A 560 10.90 -45.92 86.58
C GLU A 560 9.36 -46.12 86.55
N SER A 561 8.56 -45.05 86.52
CA SER A 561 7.11 -45.16 86.26
C SER A 561 6.79 -45.23 84.76
N ASP A 562 5.99 -46.22 84.35
CA ASP A 562 5.57 -46.42 82.95
C ASP A 562 4.84 -45.19 82.37
N GLU A 563 4.04 -44.49 83.19
CA GLU A 563 3.36 -43.24 82.81
C GLU A 563 4.34 -42.13 82.42
N CYS A 564 5.55 -42.09 83.01
CA CYS A 564 6.54 -41.07 82.69
C CYS A 564 7.31 -41.38 81.38
N LEU A 565 7.46 -42.66 81.04
CA LEU A 565 8.13 -43.09 79.82
C LEU A 565 7.29 -42.82 78.56
N THR A 566 5.96 -42.80 78.68
CA THR A 566 5.05 -42.45 77.57
C THR A 566 4.96 -40.93 77.31
N MET A 567 5.38 -40.09 78.25
CA MET A 567 5.41 -38.63 78.07
C MET A 567 6.47 -38.18 77.04
N PRO A 568 6.17 -37.17 76.20
CA PRO A 568 7.11 -36.59 75.25
C PRO A 568 8.47 -36.24 75.85
N LEU A 569 9.56 -36.53 75.15
CA LEU A 569 10.92 -36.16 75.58
C LEU A 569 11.15 -34.65 75.59
N ARG A 570 10.47 -33.95 74.67
CA ARG A 570 10.56 -32.50 74.46
C ARG A 570 9.21 -31.93 74.05
N ILE A 571 8.90 -30.76 74.60
CA ILE A 571 7.83 -29.87 74.12
C ILE A 571 8.52 -28.62 73.54
N THR A 572 8.19 -28.23 72.32
CA THR A 572 8.68 -26.98 71.72
C THR A 572 7.49 -26.10 71.30
N HIS A 573 7.51 -24.84 71.70
CA HIS A 573 6.54 -23.83 71.28
C HIS A 573 6.99 -23.17 69.98
N TYR A 574 6.05 -22.96 69.07
CA TYR A 574 6.24 -22.28 67.79
C TYR A 574 5.09 -21.29 67.59
N TYR A 575 5.40 -20.16 67.00
CA TYR A 575 4.47 -19.10 66.69
C TYR A 575 4.54 -18.84 65.18
N LEU A 576 3.39 -18.87 64.51
CA LEU A 576 3.26 -18.64 63.07
C LEU A 576 2.24 -17.52 62.87
N THR A 577 2.50 -16.64 61.91
CA THR A 577 1.56 -15.59 61.49
C THR A 577 1.37 -15.66 59.99
N PHE A 578 0.14 -15.51 59.52
CA PHE A 578 -0.18 -15.51 58.10
C PHE A 578 -1.57 -14.87 57.83
N PRO A 579 -1.84 -14.31 56.63
CA PRO A 579 -3.11 -13.65 56.35
C PRO A 579 -4.28 -14.62 56.13
N THR A 580 -5.51 -14.12 56.20
CA THR A 580 -6.71 -14.83 55.72
C THR A 580 -6.61 -15.19 54.24
N ASN A 581 -7.42 -16.17 53.80
CA ASN A 581 -7.57 -16.60 52.41
C ASN A 581 -6.35 -17.30 51.76
N ILE A 582 -5.42 -17.82 52.57
CA ILE A 582 -4.30 -18.62 52.07
C ILE A 582 -4.78 -19.84 51.26
N PRO A 583 -4.10 -20.18 50.14
CA PRO A 583 -4.44 -21.34 49.34
C PRO A 583 -4.49 -22.64 50.16
N VAL A 584 -5.53 -23.44 49.93
CA VAL A 584 -5.63 -24.79 50.47
C VAL A 584 -4.45 -25.63 49.94
N PHE A 585 -3.96 -26.54 50.77
CA PHE A 585 -2.73 -27.34 50.62
C PHE A 585 -1.41 -26.57 50.77
N THR A 586 -1.43 -25.29 51.15
CA THR A 586 -0.20 -24.57 51.57
C THR A 586 0.44 -25.25 52.78
N ASN A 587 1.72 -25.64 52.64
CA ASN A 587 2.51 -26.24 53.71
C ASN A 587 3.04 -25.14 54.66
N ILE A 588 2.55 -25.09 55.90
CA ILE A 588 2.83 -24.00 56.85
C ILE A 588 3.80 -24.37 57.98
N PHE A 589 3.97 -25.67 58.26
CA PHE A 589 4.86 -26.13 59.34
C PHE A 589 5.48 -27.48 59.00
N ARG A 590 6.72 -27.72 59.44
CA ARG A 590 7.44 -28.99 59.27
C ARG A 590 8.11 -29.42 60.56
N MET A 591 8.05 -30.71 60.87
CA MET A 591 8.65 -31.30 62.07
C MET A 591 9.33 -32.62 61.71
N GLY A 592 10.57 -32.81 62.14
CA GLY A 592 11.36 -34.02 61.86
C GLY A 592 12.59 -34.12 62.76
N PRO A 593 13.28 -35.27 62.77
CA PRO A 593 14.58 -35.39 63.42
C PRO A 593 15.64 -34.58 62.66
N SER A 594 16.66 -34.08 63.37
CA SER A 594 17.76 -33.31 62.75
C SER A 594 18.58 -34.10 61.72
N GLN A 595 18.56 -35.43 61.81
CA GLN A 595 19.10 -36.35 60.82
C GLN A 595 18.18 -37.59 60.77
N THR A 596 17.77 -37.99 59.58
CA THR A 596 17.05 -39.25 59.32
C THR A 596 18.02 -40.38 58.99
N VAL A 597 17.75 -41.57 59.50
CA VAL A 597 18.52 -42.79 59.29
C VAL A 597 17.65 -43.80 58.55
N ALA A 598 18.25 -44.61 57.66
CA ALA A 598 17.53 -45.67 56.97
C ALA A 598 16.95 -46.68 57.98
N GLY A 599 15.63 -46.85 57.96
CA GLY A 599 14.89 -47.67 58.94
C GLY A 599 14.21 -46.88 60.07
N ASP A 600 14.30 -45.54 60.08
CA ASP A 600 13.43 -44.71 60.92
C ASP A 600 11.96 -44.81 60.46
N GLU A 601 11.05 -45.06 61.40
CA GLU A 601 9.60 -44.96 61.19
C GLU A 601 9.12 -43.67 61.88
N ILE A 602 8.57 -42.73 61.11
CA ILE A 602 8.15 -41.40 61.59
C ILE A 602 6.66 -41.19 61.33
N GLN A 603 5.90 -40.94 62.40
CA GLN A 603 4.49 -40.60 62.33
C GLN A 603 4.26 -39.21 62.94
N ILE A 604 3.54 -38.34 62.22
CA ILE A 604 3.07 -37.04 62.70
C ILE A 604 1.54 -37.04 62.79
N VAL A 605 0.98 -36.52 63.87
CA VAL A 605 -0.48 -36.38 64.08
C VAL A 605 -0.78 -35.08 64.82
N ILE A 606 -1.87 -34.40 64.46
CA ILE A 606 -2.43 -33.30 65.27
C ILE A 606 -3.28 -33.92 66.39
N THR A 607 -2.88 -33.74 67.65
CA THR A 607 -3.55 -34.34 68.83
C THR A 607 -4.58 -33.42 69.49
N ALA A 608 -4.47 -32.11 69.30
CA ALA A 608 -5.45 -31.13 69.81
C ALA A 608 -5.46 -29.82 69.00
N GLY A 609 -6.54 -29.05 69.10
CA GLY A 609 -6.67 -27.69 68.55
C GLY A 609 -7.20 -27.58 67.11
N ASN A 610 -7.52 -28.70 66.44
CA ASN A 610 -7.97 -28.74 65.05
C ASN A 610 -9.41 -29.24 64.88
N GLU A 611 -10.29 -28.85 65.81
CA GLU A 611 -11.69 -29.31 65.86
C GLU A 611 -12.49 -28.97 64.59
N GLY A 612 -12.14 -27.87 63.90
CA GLY A 612 -12.76 -27.46 62.65
C GLY A 612 -12.16 -28.06 61.37
N GLY A 613 -11.14 -28.93 61.47
CA GLY A 613 -10.47 -29.56 60.32
C GLY A 613 -9.73 -28.58 59.41
N PHE A 614 -9.23 -27.47 59.96
CA PHE A 614 -8.54 -26.42 59.20
C PHE A 614 -7.14 -26.82 58.73
N PHE A 615 -6.51 -27.77 59.42
CA PHE A 615 -5.17 -28.24 59.11
C PHE A 615 -5.14 -29.77 58.92
N LYS A 616 -4.21 -30.25 58.11
CA LYS A 616 -3.94 -31.67 57.87
C LYS A 616 -2.45 -31.93 58.03
N THR A 617 -2.09 -33.11 58.54
CA THR A 617 -0.71 -33.58 58.58
C THR A 617 -0.44 -34.65 57.53
N GLU A 618 0.71 -34.56 56.88
CA GLU A 618 1.18 -35.53 55.89
C GLU A 618 2.61 -35.97 56.24
N GLN A 619 2.89 -37.27 56.09
CA GLN A 619 4.22 -37.84 56.33
C GLN A 619 5.12 -37.61 55.11
N VAL A 620 6.39 -37.29 55.36
CA VAL A 620 7.42 -37.11 54.33
C VAL A 620 8.67 -37.88 54.72
N PRO A 621 9.56 -38.28 53.78
CA PRO A 621 10.75 -39.09 54.11
C PRO A 621 11.70 -38.46 55.15
N SER A 622 11.64 -37.14 55.32
CA SER A 622 12.42 -36.37 56.31
C SER A 622 11.66 -36.05 57.62
N GLY A 623 10.41 -36.48 57.78
CA GLY A 623 9.58 -36.18 58.95
C GLY A 623 8.10 -36.04 58.63
N GLY A 624 7.51 -34.91 59.01
CA GLY A 624 6.10 -34.60 58.83
C GLY A 624 5.87 -33.13 58.47
N VAL A 625 4.79 -32.87 57.74
CA VAL A 625 4.36 -31.54 57.31
C VAL A 625 2.94 -31.31 57.78
N MET A 626 2.62 -30.07 58.17
CA MET A 626 1.25 -29.61 58.38
C MET A 626 0.90 -28.58 57.30
N SER A 627 -0.24 -28.80 56.66
CA SER A 627 -0.77 -27.95 55.59
C SER A 627 -2.18 -27.46 55.90
N VAL A 628 -2.57 -26.34 55.28
CA VAL A 628 -3.93 -25.79 55.35
C VAL A 628 -4.88 -26.73 54.59
N ALA A 629 -5.86 -27.30 55.26
CA ALA A 629 -6.82 -28.25 54.69
C ALA A 629 -8.17 -27.59 54.32
N LYS A 630 -8.46 -26.41 54.86
CA LYS A 630 -9.70 -25.66 54.64
C LYS A 630 -9.40 -24.16 54.66
N LEU A 631 -10.08 -23.41 53.80
CA LEU A 631 -9.92 -21.95 53.70
C LEU A 631 -10.29 -21.27 55.03
N ILE A 632 -9.43 -20.37 55.50
CA ILE A 632 -9.64 -19.53 56.69
C ILE A 632 -9.94 -18.12 56.20
N ASN A 633 -11.21 -17.72 56.22
CA ASN A 633 -11.71 -16.47 55.65
C ASN A 633 -12.05 -15.38 56.69
N LYS A 634 -11.70 -15.61 57.96
CA LYS A 634 -11.87 -14.68 59.07
C LYS A 634 -10.60 -14.69 59.93
N GLN A 635 -10.29 -13.56 60.54
CA GLN A 635 -9.26 -13.46 61.57
C GLN A 635 -9.59 -14.44 62.70
N GLN A 636 -8.69 -15.39 62.98
CA GLN A 636 -8.88 -16.43 63.99
C GLN A 636 -7.52 -17.01 64.42
N ASP A 637 -7.32 -17.14 65.72
CA ASP A 637 -6.12 -17.77 66.28
C ASP A 637 -6.35 -19.28 66.52
N PHE A 638 -5.33 -20.11 66.30
CA PHE A 638 -5.37 -21.56 66.51
C PHE A 638 -4.22 -22.05 67.40
N ASN A 639 -4.56 -22.82 68.43
CA ASN A 639 -3.59 -23.39 69.39
C ASN A 639 -3.44 -24.91 69.15
N LEU A 640 -2.56 -25.27 68.22
CA LEU A 640 -2.40 -26.64 67.74
C LEU A 640 -1.39 -27.42 68.58
N SER A 641 -1.69 -28.69 68.84
CA SER A 641 -0.73 -29.65 69.40
C SER A 641 -0.42 -30.71 68.36
N LEU A 642 0.84 -30.81 67.95
CA LEU A 642 1.32 -31.85 67.07
C LEU A 642 2.23 -32.81 67.84
N GLU A 643 2.02 -34.10 67.61
CA GLU A 643 2.84 -35.16 68.15
C GLU A 643 3.62 -35.83 67.02
N LEU A 644 4.94 -35.92 67.18
CA LEU A 644 5.83 -36.69 66.34
C LEU A 644 6.31 -37.92 67.11
N ARG A 645 6.01 -39.10 66.57
CA ARG A 645 6.50 -40.40 67.02
C ARG A 645 7.63 -40.83 66.09
N LEU A 646 8.83 -40.94 66.64
CA LEU A 646 10.01 -41.46 65.95
C LEU A 646 10.33 -42.82 66.55
N ARG A 647 10.31 -43.88 65.73
CA ARG A 647 10.81 -45.20 66.12
C ARG A 647 12.14 -45.44 65.42
N ARG A 648 13.21 -45.59 66.21
CA ARG A 648 14.59 -45.76 65.75
C ARG A 648 15.25 -46.90 66.53
N TYR A 649 15.83 -47.86 65.82
CA TYR A 649 16.44 -49.08 66.40
C TYR A 649 15.56 -49.80 67.45
N GLY A 650 14.23 -49.80 67.23
CA GLY A 650 13.25 -50.40 68.14
C GLY A 650 12.77 -49.49 69.29
N THR A 651 13.50 -48.42 69.63
CA THR A 651 13.07 -47.44 70.64
C THR A 651 12.05 -46.46 70.05
N LEU A 652 10.92 -46.27 70.75
CA LEU A 652 9.93 -45.24 70.43
C LEU A 652 10.22 -43.96 71.22
N SER A 653 10.30 -42.84 70.52
CA SER A 653 10.55 -41.51 71.08
C SER A 653 9.46 -40.54 70.61
N THR A 654 8.74 -39.95 71.58
CA THR A 654 7.66 -38.98 71.30
C THR A 654 8.16 -37.55 71.52
N TYR A 655 7.78 -36.64 70.62
CA TYR A 655 8.09 -35.21 70.66
C TYR A 655 6.81 -34.41 70.44
N MET A 656 6.59 -33.34 71.19
CA MET A 656 5.41 -32.48 71.04
C MET A 656 5.80 -31.10 70.53
N ALA A 657 5.08 -30.59 69.53
CA ALA A 657 5.13 -29.20 69.11
C ALA A 657 3.79 -28.51 69.47
N LYS A 658 3.88 -27.40 70.20
CA LYS A 658 2.76 -26.51 70.49
C LYS A 658 2.85 -25.35 69.50
N VAL A 659 2.03 -25.37 68.46
CA VAL A 659 2.06 -24.39 67.37
C VAL A 659 0.88 -23.45 67.54
N GLN A 660 1.15 -22.21 67.94
CA GLN A 660 0.16 -21.14 67.89
C GLN A 660 0.21 -20.50 66.50
N VAL A 661 -0.96 -20.33 65.90
CA VAL A 661 -1.13 -19.75 64.56
C VAL A 661 -2.02 -18.53 64.70
N PHE A 662 -1.49 -17.36 64.38
CA PHE A 662 -2.21 -16.11 64.34
C PHE A 662 -2.62 -15.83 62.90
N VAL A 663 -3.92 -15.81 62.60
CA VAL A 663 -4.41 -15.50 61.26
C VAL A 663 -4.89 -14.06 61.24
N THR A 664 -4.13 -13.17 60.60
CA THR A 664 -4.46 -11.75 60.45
C THR A 664 -5.45 -11.53 59.31
N GLN A 665 -6.26 -10.47 59.38
CA GLN A 665 -7.11 -10.10 58.26
C GLN A 665 -6.23 -9.57 57.11
N ASP A 666 -6.52 -10.00 55.88
CA ASP A 666 -5.92 -9.43 54.67
C ASP A 666 -6.22 -7.92 54.57
N GLU A 667 -5.33 -7.13 53.96
CA GLU A 667 -5.33 -5.66 54.07
C GLU A 667 -6.75 -5.06 53.91
N PRO A 668 -7.22 -4.17 54.81
CA PRO A 668 -8.55 -3.58 54.72
C PRO A 668 -8.62 -2.60 53.55
N ARG A 669 -8.82 -3.13 52.34
CA ARG A 669 -9.10 -2.36 51.13
C ARG A 669 -10.43 -1.65 51.33
N VAL A 670 -10.37 -0.36 51.69
CA VAL A 670 -11.56 0.48 51.80
C VAL A 670 -12.05 0.75 50.38
N PRO A 671 -13.26 0.30 49.98
CA PRO A 671 -13.79 0.66 48.67
C PRO A 671 -13.97 2.17 48.61
N TYR A 672 -13.48 2.80 47.54
CA TYR A 672 -13.68 4.23 47.29
C TYR A 672 -15.18 4.52 47.29
N ASN A 673 -15.61 5.43 48.16
CA ASN A 673 -17.00 5.85 48.27
C ASN A 673 -17.06 7.38 48.07
N PRO A 674 -17.41 7.86 46.87
CA PRO A 674 -17.40 9.29 46.53
C PRO A 674 -18.55 10.10 47.16
N LEU A 675 -19.27 9.55 48.14
CA LEU A 675 -20.40 10.17 48.83
C LEU A 675 -20.08 10.57 50.30
N LEU A 676 -18.79 10.69 50.65
CA LEU A 676 -18.31 10.95 52.02
C LEU A 676 -17.31 12.12 52.14
N GLU A 677 -17.23 12.98 51.12
CA GLU A 677 -16.52 14.26 51.13
C GLU A 677 -17.49 15.41 50.77
#